data_AF-A0A9P0IBW4-F1
#
_entry.id   AF-A0A9P0IBW4-F1
#
_cell.length_a   1.000
_cell.length_b   1.000
_cell.length_c   1.000
_cell.angle_alpha   90.00
_cell.angle_beta   90.00
_cell.angle_gamma   90.00
#
_symmetry.space_group_name_H-M   'P 1'
#
loop_
_entity.id
_entity.type
_entity.pdbx_description
1 polymer ?
#
loop_
_entity_poly.entity_id
_entity_poly.type
_entity_poly.pdbx_seq_one_letter_code
_entity_poly.pdbx_strand_id
1 'polypeptide(L)'
;MKLLILTAFIAAVASSAHIETDTWPWKVNHDYVYNINSYTWAAYDNSKHIGSAFRTSFFVRVIAPGHLLARLSKPLYAKLEEEKISFNEIPSDIKYQPIQIIDEAFDIFVDGGRVKSLSVPKTLSIAHENLLKGLVSALQVDLSTNGYVRNFPNSYDKETSQGLFKKMETDVSGECETMYTVAPLSVDWHHELPKSTLEEDPFEVIKENNYGSCKKYAAFHYGVPQGALWHGIATENEEKQFIKHTTEARYVVGKKGTIYKSETISSVFVNPLLYGKQKAEVYSYVNVKLSYAQWASDDEWKKAEEVRQVDSLILTMTESMFVPKASEQSIANAQKLLQDMTPLLQTPDKLPKADFLSKFNVLVRLIASFNKEQLKELTSSVEIARSSKNIAKAGMWTIYRDAVAQAGTIPAFEKIRLWIMSKKVRGEEAAQLISAIASTLRYPTMDVQTKFFNLATNPEVMKEPSLNSSALLAATKFMRFSKEHVFVEETVIPHLAKELKQAVEIGDSNKAQVYVRALGNLIHPAVLKVFAPYLDGSVKVSKYLRIQIIASLKPLANTKNENVKAVLYSILVNTAEPYEVRVIAALNIFMAVPSSEMMQVMAHMTNIDPSTQVRAVLANGINFAAKLKDPRFSDLAKTAQSVKYLVSEERFGYRLSTDSIIDEYTSDDDIAYFRELSYIGSEDNYMPLYHRSALRSRGTGATEESQVTLSVTGVQQLLEYIVNMMYQPEKATVDLKFSAKKLAEKLNIKPKSWDPLEGSIFLENLNQQKLITFNEADLKAFIVGLIQNAEQLLKGVDVQYTKILNHKQTYVAFPLASGVPFYFEYNEPLILSFNGNVKFQFEKKSNQFYVHKNIDFTYARNLDGSLGFLDMLKEEYAAVV
;
A
#
# COMPACT_ATOMS: atom_id res chain seq x y z
N MET A 1 21.55 -18.24 -69.41
CA MET A 1 20.70 -19.38 -69.01
C MET A 1 20.46 -19.33 -67.50
N LYS A 2 19.61 -18.41 -67.01
CA LYS A 2 19.16 -18.27 -65.61
C LYS A 2 18.11 -17.15 -65.49
N LEU A 3 17.09 -17.17 -66.36
CA LEU A 3 15.99 -16.18 -66.35
C LEU A 3 14.62 -16.75 -66.73
N LEU A 4 14.42 -18.07 -66.62
CA LEU A 4 13.22 -18.77 -67.11
C LEU A 4 12.59 -19.73 -66.08
N ILE A 5 12.94 -19.64 -64.79
CA ILE A 5 12.38 -20.52 -63.75
C ILE A 5 11.43 -19.77 -62.79
N LEU A 6 11.35 -18.43 -62.85
CA LEU A 6 10.47 -17.67 -61.93
C LEU A 6 9.02 -17.51 -62.43
N THR A 7 8.74 -17.79 -63.70
CA THR A 7 7.40 -17.63 -64.29
C THR A 7 6.51 -18.88 -64.22
N ALA A 8 7.04 -20.03 -63.77
CA ALA A 8 6.31 -21.29 -63.71
C ALA A 8 5.62 -21.58 -62.36
N PHE A 9 5.89 -20.81 -61.30
CA PHE A 9 5.20 -20.94 -60.01
C PHE A 9 4.02 -19.97 -59.81
N ILE A 10 3.87 -18.97 -60.69
CA ILE A 10 2.77 -17.98 -60.62
C ILE A 10 1.57 -18.41 -61.51
N ALA A 11 1.74 -19.38 -62.42
CA ALA A 11 0.71 -19.80 -63.36
C ALA A 11 0.03 -21.15 -63.05
N ALA A 12 0.37 -21.82 -61.94
CA ALA A 12 -0.18 -23.14 -61.57
C ALA A 12 -1.12 -23.13 -60.35
N VAL A 13 -1.60 -21.95 -59.93
CA VAL A 13 -2.69 -21.79 -58.93
C VAL A 13 -3.87 -21.01 -59.54
N ALA A 14 -4.02 -21.05 -60.87
CA ALA A 14 -5.14 -20.49 -61.61
C ALA A 14 -5.91 -21.62 -62.32
N SER A 15 -6.31 -22.64 -61.58
CA SER A 15 -7.32 -23.65 -61.98
C SER A 15 -7.57 -24.64 -60.84
N SER A 16 -7.93 -24.10 -59.68
CA SER A 16 -8.71 -24.84 -58.69
C SER A 16 -9.91 -23.98 -58.34
N ALA A 17 -11.09 -24.57 -58.41
CA ALA A 17 -12.36 -23.95 -58.05
C ALA A 17 -12.24 -23.09 -56.78
N HIS A 18 -12.95 -21.96 -56.74
CA HIS A 18 -13.13 -21.12 -55.56
C HIS A 18 -13.45 -21.98 -54.32
N ILE A 19 -12.43 -22.30 -53.54
CA ILE A 19 -12.61 -22.75 -52.16
C ILE A 19 -12.71 -21.44 -51.37
N GLU A 20 -13.93 -21.01 -51.07
CA GLU A 20 -14.19 -20.03 -50.01
C GLU A 20 -13.57 -20.58 -48.72
N THR A 21 -12.38 -20.10 -48.36
CA THR A 21 -11.82 -20.35 -47.03
C THR A 21 -12.46 -19.34 -46.07
N ASP A 22 -13.75 -19.51 -45.81
CA ASP A 22 -14.47 -18.72 -44.81
C ASP A 22 -13.93 -19.08 -43.42
N THR A 23 -13.23 -18.14 -42.78
CA THR A 23 -12.74 -18.31 -41.40
C THR A 23 -13.55 -17.45 -40.45
N TRP A 24 -14.18 -18.05 -39.45
CA TRP A 24 -14.84 -17.32 -38.37
C TRP A 24 -13.91 -16.24 -37.76
N PRO A 25 -14.36 -14.97 -37.54
CA PRO A 25 -15.65 -14.37 -37.92
C PRO A 25 -15.65 -13.62 -39.28
N TRP A 26 -14.57 -13.68 -40.06
CA TRP A 26 -14.28 -12.77 -41.18
C TRP A 26 -14.29 -13.46 -42.55
N LYS A 27 -15.03 -12.89 -43.52
CA LYS A 27 -15.00 -13.36 -44.90
C LYS A 27 -13.88 -12.68 -45.69
N VAL A 28 -13.05 -13.47 -46.36
CA VAL A 28 -11.91 -12.98 -47.16
C VAL A 28 -12.41 -12.10 -48.32
N ASN A 29 -11.63 -11.09 -48.70
CA ASN A 29 -11.94 -10.12 -49.77
C ASN A 29 -13.23 -9.31 -49.51
N HIS A 30 -13.55 -9.04 -48.24
CA HIS A 30 -14.66 -8.17 -47.86
C HIS A 30 -14.17 -6.97 -47.04
N ASP A 31 -14.85 -5.85 -47.23
CA ASP A 31 -14.75 -4.63 -46.43
C ASP A 31 -15.92 -4.57 -45.46
N TYR A 32 -15.61 -4.47 -44.17
CA TYR A 32 -16.55 -4.25 -43.07
C TYR A 32 -16.37 -2.84 -42.54
N VAL A 33 -17.47 -2.08 -42.46
CA VAL A 33 -17.43 -0.70 -41.95
C VAL A 33 -18.30 -0.61 -40.71
N TYR A 34 -17.67 -0.30 -39.59
CA TYR A 34 -18.32 -0.16 -38.29
C TYR A 34 -18.45 1.30 -37.90
N ASN A 35 -19.59 1.70 -37.34
CA ASN A 35 -19.73 2.94 -36.60
C ASN A 35 -19.42 2.66 -35.14
N ILE A 36 -18.48 3.40 -34.57
CA ILE A 36 -18.08 3.28 -33.18
C ILE A 36 -18.51 4.53 -32.43
N ASN A 37 -19.19 4.34 -31.30
CA ASN A 37 -19.46 5.38 -30.31
C ASN A 37 -18.92 4.89 -28.96
N SER A 38 -18.12 5.70 -28.30
CA SER A 38 -17.56 5.41 -26.99
C SER A 38 -17.78 6.59 -26.06
N TYR A 39 -18.13 6.30 -24.81
CA TYR A 39 -18.32 7.29 -23.75
C TYR A 39 -17.61 6.82 -22.51
N THR A 40 -16.90 7.72 -21.84
CA THR A 40 -16.33 7.44 -20.52
C THR A 40 -16.59 8.63 -19.61
N TRP A 41 -17.07 8.40 -18.41
CA TRP A 41 -17.38 9.45 -17.45
C TRP A 41 -17.12 8.99 -16.02
N ALA A 42 -16.88 9.96 -15.14
CA ALA A 42 -16.71 9.79 -13.70
C ALA A 42 -17.69 10.69 -12.94
N ALA A 43 -18.18 10.22 -11.80
CA ALA A 43 -19.08 10.96 -10.92
C ALA A 43 -18.93 10.50 -9.45
N TYR A 44 -19.35 11.35 -8.51
CA TYR A 44 -19.66 10.96 -7.13
C TYR A 44 -21.13 11.28 -6.83
N ASP A 45 -21.65 10.79 -5.71
CA ASP A 45 -23.05 11.02 -5.31
C ASP A 45 -23.43 12.52 -5.36
N ASN A 46 -24.39 12.86 -6.23
CA ASN A 46 -24.89 14.23 -6.49
C ASN A 46 -23.91 15.17 -7.21
N SER A 47 -22.86 14.66 -7.86
CA SER A 47 -22.01 15.46 -8.76
C SER A 47 -22.52 15.44 -10.20
N LYS A 48 -22.11 16.43 -10.99
CA LYS A 48 -22.17 16.32 -12.44
C LYS A 48 -21.28 15.17 -12.91
N HIS A 49 -21.62 14.59 -14.06
CA HIS A 49 -20.81 13.59 -14.74
C HIS A 49 -19.77 14.33 -15.59
N ILE A 50 -18.49 14.03 -15.37
CA ILE A 50 -17.37 14.61 -16.12
C ILE A 50 -16.76 13.50 -16.96
N GLY A 51 -16.58 13.74 -18.26
CA GLY A 51 -16.08 12.69 -19.13
C GLY A 51 -15.71 13.14 -20.54
N SER A 52 -15.64 12.17 -21.43
CA SER A 52 -15.42 12.38 -22.85
C SER A 52 -16.15 11.36 -23.71
N ALA A 53 -16.39 11.75 -24.96
CA ALA A 53 -17.01 10.94 -25.99
C ALA A 53 -16.11 10.84 -27.21
N PHE A 54 -16.08 9.67 -27.82
CA PHE A 54 -15.33 9.40 -29.05
C PHE A 54 -16.24 8.75 -30.08
N ARG A 55 -16.16 9.21 -31.34
CA ARG A 55 -16.92 8.66 -32.45
C ARG A 55 -16.07 8.54 -33.70
N THR A 56 -16.19 7.43 -34.42
CA THR A 56 -15.45 7.22 -35.68
C THR A 56 -16.11 6.13 -36.52
N SER A 57 -15.77 6.09 -37.81
CA SER A 57 -16.01 4.92 -38.65
C SER A 57 -14.74 4.07 -38.71
N PHE A 58 -14.84 2.79 -38.35
CA PHE A 58 -13.74 1.84 -38.34
C PHE A 58 -13.88 0.88 -39.52
N PHE A 59 -12.93 0.96 -40.45
CA PHE A 59 -12.89 0.15 -41.66
C PHE A 59 -11.99 -1.06 -41.42
N VAL A 60 -12.47 -2.25 -41.76
CA VAL A 60 -11.73 -3.51 -41.64
C VAL A 60 -11.84 -4.25 -42.97
N ARG A 61 -10.72 -4.43 -43.66
CA ARG A 61 -10.57 -5.21 -44.89
C ARG A 61 -9.93 -6.55 -44.59
N VAL A 62 -10.52 -7.63 -45.06
CA VAL A 62 -10.00 -8.99 -44.84
C VAL A 62 -9.09 -9.37 -46.01
N ILE A 63 -7.78 -9.36 -45.77
CA ILE A 63 -6.76 -9.62 -46.81
C ILE A 63 -6.60 -11.12 -47.05
N ALA A 64 -6.52 -11.89 -45.96
CA ALA A 64 -6.38 -13.34 -45.99
C ALA A 64 -6.97 -13.92 -44.69
N PRO A 65 -7.20 -15.25 -44.61
CA PRO A 65 -7.57 -15.89 -43.36
C PRO A 65 -6.62 -15.49 -42.21
N GLY A 66 -7.17 -14.88 -41.17
CA GLY A 66 -6.39 -14.41 -40.02
C GLY A 66 -5.60 -13.10 -40.21
N HIS A 67 -5.70 -12.43 -41.36
CA HIS A 67 -5.00 -11.17 -41.63
C HIS A 67 -5.99 -10.08 -42.08
N LEU A 68 -6.17 -9.09 -41.20
CA LEU A 68 -7.03 -7.94 -41.44
C LEU A 68 -6.19 -6.69 -41.61
N LEU A 69 -6.64 -5.79 -42.49
CA LEU A 69 -6.12 -4.43 -42.62
C LEU A 69 -7.19 -3.48 -42.12
N ALA A 70 -6.86 -2.56 -41.21
CA ALA A 70 -7.83 -1.66 -40.60
C ALA A 70 -7.41 -0.19 -40.67
N ARG A 71 -8.38 0.73 -40.68
CA ARG A 71 -8.15 2.18 -40.58
C ARG A 71 -9.31 2.89 -39.90
N LEU A 72 -9.00 4.02 -39.26
CA LEU A 72 -10.00 4.94 -38.72
C LEU A 72 -10.38 5.98 -39.77
N SER A 73 -11.63 6.42 -39.77
CA SER A 73 -12.11 7.49 -40.63
C SER A 73 -12.94 8.49 -39.83
N LYS A 74 -12.67 9.78 -40.06
CA LYS A 74 -13.35 10.91 -39.42
C LYS A 74 -13.49 10.74 -37.89
N PRO A 75 -12.40 10.55 -37.14
CA PRO A 75 -12.49 10.49 -35.70
C PRO A 75 -12.93 11.85 -35.13
N LEU A 76 -13.90 11.79 -34.24
CA LEU A 76 -14.55 12.91 -33.58
C LEU A 76 -14.43 12.73 -32.07
N TYR A 77 -14.20 13.83 -31.37
CA TYR A 77 -14.02 13.89 -29.93
C TYR A 77 -14.93 14.95 -29.32
N ALA A 78 -15.46 14.71 -28.13
CA ALA A 78 -16.15 15.71 -27.34
C ALA A 78 -15.83 15.56 -25.86
N LYS A 79 -15.78 16.68 -25.13
CA LYS A 79 -15.77 16.69 -23.66
C LYS A 79 -17.22 16.67 -23.17
N LEU A 80 -17.47 15.93 -22.10
CA LEU A 80 -18.78 15.81 -21.47
C LEU A 80 -18.73 16.46 -20.09
N GLU A 81 -19.69 17.34 -19.82
CA GLU A 81 -19.98 17.87 -18.48
C GLU A 81 -21.50 18.03 -18.38
N GLU A 82 -22.17 16.99 -17.87
CA GLU A 82 -23.63 16.88 -17.89
C GLU A 82 -24.17 16.61 -16.48
N GLU A 83 -25.43 16.96 -16.21
CA GLU A 83 -26.04 16.70 -14.90
C GLU A 83 -26.17 15.20 -14.61
N LYS A 84 -26.48 14.39 -15.64
CA LYS A 84 -26.54 12.93 -15.53
C LYS A 84 -26.36 12.30 -16.90
N ILE A 85 -25.49 11.29 -16.99
CA ILE A 85 -25.36 10.43 -18.17
C ILE A 85 -25.75 9.02 -17.78
N SER A 86 -26.67 8.41 -18.52
CA SER A 86 -27.05 7.00 -18.36
C SER A 86 -26.70 6.23 -19.63
N PHE A 87 -26.49 4.91 -19.50
CA PHE A 87 -26.23 4.04 -20.65
C PHE A 87 -27.39 4.04 -21.67
N ASN A 88 -28.63 4.29 -21.21
CA ASN A 88 -29.81 4.36 -22.06
C ASN A 88 -30.11 5.76 -22.60
N GLU A 89 -29.56 6.80 -21.97
CA GLU A 89 -29.88 8.20 -22.25
C GLU A 89 -28.58 8.95 -22.49
N ILE A 90 -28.10 8.85 -23.73
CA ILE A 90 -26.94 9.61 -24.21
C ILE A 90 -27.44 11.02 -24.59
N PRO A 91 -26.77 12.10 -24.16
CA PRO A 91 -27.14 13.46 -24.54
C PRO A 91 -27.16 13.64 -26.07
N SER A 92 -28.24 14.18 -26.61
CA SER A 92 -28.42 14.35 -28.06
C SER A 92 -27.64 15.53 -28.65
N ASP A 93 -27.14 16.44 -27.82
CA ASP A 93 -26.54 17.73 -28.18
C ASP A 93 -25.01 17.81 -27.92
N ILE A 94 -24.33 16.67 -27.92
CA ILE A 94 -22.87 16.59 -27.74
C ILE A 94 -22.13 17.34 -28.87
N LYS A 95 -21.27 18.28 -28.47
CA LYS A 95 -20.47 19.11 -29.39
C LYS A 95 -19.17 18.42 -29.80
N TYR A 96 -19.24 17.59 -30.84
CA TYR A 96 -18.08 16.91 -31.40
C TYR A 96 -17.15 17.84 -32.20
N GLN A 97 -15.85 17.59 -32.09
CA GLN A 97 -14.78 18.23 -32.85
C GLN A 97 -13.91 17.16 -33.53
N PRO A 98 -13.45 17.37 -34.77
CA PRO A 98 -12.49 16.49 -35.41
C PRO A 98 -11.18 16.40 -34.63
N ILE A 99 -10.60 15.20 -34.56
CA ILE A 99 -9.28 14.95 -33.99
C ILE A 99 -8.45 14.12 -34.99
N GLN A 100 -7.13 14.25 -34.96
CA GLN A 100 -6.23 13.43 -35.79
C GLN A 100 -5.57 12.37 -34.90
N ILE A 101 -5.63 11.11 -35.34
CA ILE A 101 -5.07 9.96 -34.61
C ILE A 101 -4.00 9.31 -35.48
N ILE A 102 -4.44 8.68 -36.58
CA ILE A 102 -3.62 8.13 -37.66
C ILE A 102 -4.41 8.24 -38.97
N ASP A 103 -3.68 8.44 -40.07
CA ASP A 103 -4.26 8.40 -41.41
C ASP A 103 -3.90 7.08 -42.13
N GLU A 104 -2.85 6.39 -41.66
CA GLU A 104 -2.37 5.12 -42.17
C GLU A 104 -3.23 3.94 -41.70
N ALA A 105 -3.33 2.93 -42.56
CA ALA A 105 -3.86 1.62 -42.21
C ALA A 105 -2.84 0.79 -41.42
N PHE A 106 -3.34 -0.11 -40.57
CA PHE A 106 -2.55 -1.00 -39.72
C PHE A 106 -3.06 -2.44 -39.82
N ASP A 107 -2.18 -3.42 -39.60
CA ASP A 107 -2.55 -4.83 -39.69
C ASP A 107 -3.01 -5.38 -38.34
N ILE A 108 -4.00 -6.28 -38.37
CA ILE A 108 -4.50 -7.03 -37.23
C ILE A 108 -4.39 -8.52 -37.59
N PHE A 109 -3.70 -9.27 -36.75
CA PHE A 109 -3.56 -10.72 -36.91
C PHE A 109 -4.49 -11.44 -35.94
N VAL A 110 -5.32 -12.33 -36.46
CA VAL A 110 -6.36 -13.04 -35.71
C VAL A 110 -6.31 -14.55 -35.97
N ASP A 111 -6.73 -15.33 -34.99
CA ASP A 111 -6.77 -16.79 -35.02
C ASP A 111 -8.04 -17.27 -34.30
N GLY A 112 -8.99 -17.83 -35.05
CA GLY A 112 -10.28 -18.26 -34.51
C GLY A 112 -11.11 -17.14 -33.87
N GLY A 113 -10.93 -15.89 -34.30
CA GLY A 113 -11.58 -14.70 -33.73
C GLY A 113 -10.84 -14.07 -32.55
N ARG A 114 -9.75 -14.66 -32.07
CA ARG A 114 -8.83 -14.10 -31.07
C ARG A 114 -7.76 -13.26 -31.74
N VAL A 115 -7.47 -12.09 -31.19
CA VAL A 115 -6.41 -11.21 -31.66
C VAL A 115 -5.07 -11.68 -31.13
N LYS A 116 -4.08 -11.79 -32.02
CA LYS A 116 -2.72 -12.26 -31.71
C LYS A 116 -1.74 -11.11 -31.61
N SER A 117 -1.77 -10.22 -32.59
CA SER A 117 -0.88 -9.06 -32.65
C SER A 117 -1.43 -7.98 -33.57
N LEU A 118 -0.84 -6.79 -33.45
CA LEU A 118 -1.09 -5.64 -34.31
C LEU A 118 0.24 -5.19 -34.94
N SER A 119 0.22 -4.78 -36.20
CA SER A 119 1.34 -4.08 -36.85
C SER A 119 0.96 -2.63 -37.04
N VAL A 120 1.52 -1.75 -36.22
CA VAL A 120 1.16 -0.32 -36.19
C VAL A 120 2.31 0.56 -36.66
N PRO A 121 2.05 1.81 -37.10
CA PRO A 121 3.12 2.75 -37.42
C PRO A 121 4.09 2.94 -36.25
N LYS A 122 5.39 2.96 -36.53
CA LYS A 122 6.41 3.09 -35.48
C LYS A 122 6.32 4.44 -34.73
N THR A 123 5.81 5.47 -35.40
CA THR A 123 5.56 6.81 -34.86
C THR A 123 4.29 6.89 -34.00
N LEU A 124 3.48 5.82 -33.94
CA LEU A 124 2.24 5.81 -33.17
C LEU A 124 2.51 5.94 -31.67
N SER A 125 1.91 6.96 -31.05
CA SER A 125 1.98 7.16 -29.60
C SER A 125 1.36 5.98 -28.84
N ILE A 126 1.82 5.74 -27.61
CA ILE A 126 1.26 4.68 -26.77
C ILE A 126 -0.23 4.96 -26.46
N ALA A 127 -0.61 6.22 -26.34
CA ALA A 127 -1.99 6.66 -26.15
C ALA A 127 -2.90 6.22 -27.29
N HIS A 128 -2.50 6.46 -28.54
CA HIS A 128 -3.25 6.03 -29.71
C HIS A 128 -3.19 4.52 -29.92
N GLU A 129 -2.08 3.85 -29.61
CA GLU A 129 -2.02 2.37 -29.60
C GLU A 129 -3.05 1.77 -28.64
N ASN A 130 -3.14 2.29 -27.41
CA ASN A 130 -4.07 1.81 -26.40
C ASN A 130 -5.54 2.01 -26.83
N LEU A 131 -5.85 3.12 -27.51
CA LEU A 131 -7.14 3.31 -28.15
C LEU A 131 -7.42 2.22 -29.21
N LEU A 132 -6.48 1.96 -30.12
CA LEU A 132 -6.64 0.91 -31.14
C LEU A 132 -6.86 -0.46 -30.50
N LYS A 133 -6.14 -0.79 -29.43
CA LYS A 133 -6.36 -2.03 -28.66
C LYS A 133 -7.79 -2.12 -28.11
N GLY A 134 -8.32 -1.04 -27.55
CA GLY A 134 -9.72 -0.97 -27.09
C GLY A 134 -10.72 -1.21 -28.22
N LEU A 135 -10.55 -0.53 -29.35
CA LEU A 135 -11.44 -0.69 -30.51
C LEU A 135 -11.38 -2.11 -31.10
N VAL A 136 -10.19 -2.69 -31.20
CA VAL A 136 -9.98 -4.04 -31.72
C VAL A 136 -10.50 -5.10 -30.74
N SER A 137 -10.32 -4.90 -29.43
CA SER A 137 -10.85 -5.79 -28.40
C SER A 137 -12.38 -5.87 -28.43
N ALA A 138 -13.07 -4.79 -28.82
CA ALA A 138 -14.52 -4.76 -28.99
C ALA A 138 -15.02 -5.60 -30.18
N LEU A 139 -14.13 -6.13 -31.03
CA LEU A 139 -14.47 -7.04 -32.15
C LEU A 139 -13.90 -8.45 -31.96
N GLN A 140 -13.33 -8.76 -30.79
CA GLN A 140 -12.78 -10.07 -30.50
C GLN A 140 -13.89 -11.04 -30.03
N VAL A 141 -14.15 -12.12 -30.75
CA VAL A 141 -15.08 -13.19 -30.35
C VAL A 141 -14.50 -14.55 -30.72
N ASP A 142 -13.90 -15.23 -29.75
CA ASP A 142 -13.37 -16.58 -29.90
C ASP A 142 -14.36 -17.66 -29.41
N LEU A 143 -14.96 -18.41 -30.34
CA LEU A 143 -15.84 -19.55 -30.05
C LEU A 143 -15.12 -20.91 -30.14
N SER A 144 -13.80 -20.92 -30.30
CA SER A 144 -13.00 -22.15 -30.32
C SER A 144 -12.82 -22.76 -28.93
N THR A 145 -12.30 -23.99 -28.89
CA THR A 145 -11.97 -24.70 -27.64
C THR A 145 -10.67 -24.24 -26.99
N ASN A 146 -9.94 -23.33 -27.64
CA ASN A 146 -8.67 -22.84 -27.14
C ASN A 146 -8.86 -22.08 -25.82
N GLY A 147 -7.95 -22.34 -24.88
CA GLY A 147 -7.91 -21.64 -23.59
C GLY A 147 -8.98 -22.07 -22.58
N TYR A 148 -9.77 -23.11 -22.86
CA TYR A 148 -10.78 -23.61 -21.93
C TYR A 148 -10.23 -23.87 -20.52
N VAL A 149 -10.98 -23.41 -19.52
CA VAL A 149 -10.68 -23.66 -18.11
C VAL A 149 -11.07 -25.10 -17.78
N ARG A 150 -10.10 -25.90 -17.33
CA ARG A 150 -10.27 -27.36 -17.15
C ARG A 150 -11.34 -27.76 -16.14
N ASN A 151 -11.55 -26.94 -15.10
CA ASN A 151 -12.46 -27.24 -13.99
C ASN A 151 -13.86 -26.62 -14.16
N PHE A 152 -14.27 -26.36 -15.41
CA PHE A 152 -15.58 -25.82 -15.74
C PHE A 152 -16.23 -26.70 -16.82
N PRO A 153 -17.54 -26.98 -16.75
CA PRO A 153 -18.25 -27.79 -17.75
C PRO A 153 -18.45 -26.99 -19.05
N ASN A 154 -17.37 -26.83 -19.83
CA ASN A 154 -17.38 -26.09 -21.09
C ASN A 154 -18.23 -26.81 -22.13
N SER A 155 -19.22 -26.12 -22.69
CA SER A 155 -20.08 -26.64 -23.76
C SER A 155 -20.40 -25.54 -24.76
N TYR A 156 -20.35 -25.88 -26.05
CA TYR A 156 -20.82 -25.01 -27.13
C TYR A 156 -21.30 -25.88 -28.29
N ASP A 157 -22.59 -25.81 -28.56
CA ASP A 157 -23.24 -26.44 -29.70
C ASP A 157 -23.37 -25.42 -30.84
N LYS A 158 -22.70 -25.74 -31.95
CA LYS A 158 -22.66 -24.90 -33.15
C LYS A 158 -23.97 -24.95 -33.95
N GLU A 159 -24.75 -26.03 -33.85
CA GLU A 159 -25.98 -26.18 -34.63
C GLU A 159 -27.10 -25.33 -34.05
N THR A 160 -27.22 -25.34 -32.72
CA THR A 160 -28.23 -24.58 -31.97
C THR A 160 -27.75 -23.19 -31.56
N SER A 161 -26.47 -22.86 -31.76
CA SER A 161 -25.83 -21.62 -31.28
C SER A 161 -26.08 -21.41 -29.79
N GLN A 162 -25.87 -22.47 -29.00
CA GLN A 162 -26.07 -22.47 -27.55
C GLN A 162 -24.84 -22.99 -26.83
N GLY A 163 -24.43 -22.32 -25.75
CA GLY A 163 -23.28 -22.76 -24.99
C GLY A 163 -23.00 -21.96 -23.73
N LEU A 164 -22.31 -22.61 -22.81
CA LEU A 164 -21.74 -22.00 -21.62
C LEU A 164 -20.33 -22.55 -21.44
N PHE A 165 -19.32 -21.68 -21.49
CA PHE A 165 -17.93 -22.09 -21.31
C PHE A 165 -17.09 -20.97 -20.68
N LYS A 166 -15.97 -21.35 -20.07
CA LYS A 166 -14.97 -20.43 -19.52
C LYS A 166 -13.65 -20.66 -20.20
N LYS A 167 -12.95 -19.57 -20.52
CA LYS A 167 -11.60 -19.63 -21.10
C LYS A 167 -10.70 -18.53 -20.55
N MET A 168 -9.40 -18.77 -20.62
CA MET A 168 -8.40 -17.71 -20.46
C MET A 168 -8.33 -16.91 -21.77
N GLU A 169 -8.83 -15.68 -21.75
CA GLU A 169 -8.82 -14.77 -22.90
C GLU A 169 -7.99 -13.52 -22.58
N THR A 170 -7.33 -12.96 -23.60
CA THR A 170 -6.60 -11.70 -23.49
C THR A 170 -7.47 -10.54 -23.97
N ASP A 171 -7.72 -9.57 -23.10
CA ASP A 171 -8.40 -8.31 -23.41
C ASP A 171 -7.47 -7.10 -23.17
N VAL A 172 -8.05 -5.90 -23.15
CA VAL A 172 -7.34 -4.66 -22.80
C VAL A 172 -6.76 -4.65 -21.39
N SER A 173 -7.40 -5.32 -20.43
CA SER A 173 -7.03 -5.32 -19.02
C SER A 173 -6.02 -6.42 -18.68
N GLY A 174 -6.02 -7.56 -19.36
CA GLY A 174 -5.15 -8.69 -19.01
C GLY A 174 -5.46 -10.00 -19.74
N GLU A 175 -4.77 -11.06 -19.31
CA GLU A 175 -5.13 -12.45 -19.65
C GLU A 175 -5.90 -13.03 -18.47
N CYS A 176 -7.24 -13.01 -18.55
CA CYS A 176 -8.15 -13.32 -17.45
C CYS A 176 -9.14 -14.43 -17.81
N GLU A 177 -9.72 -15.05 -16.79
CA GLU A 177 -10.84 -15.97 -16.96
C GLU A 177 -12.07 -15.18 -17.45
N THR A 178 -12.57 -15.56 -18.63
CA THR A 178 -13.75 -14.98 -19.25
C THR A 178 -14.81 -16.07 -19.42
N MET A 179 -16.01 -15.79 -18.92
CA MET A 179 -17.18 -16.64 -19.09
C MET A 179 -17.94 -16.21 -20.34
N TYR A 180 -18.31 -17.19 -21.16
CA TYR A 180 -19.08 -17.03 -22.38
C TYR A 180 -20.44 -17.69 -22.20
N THR A 181 -21.48 -16.93 -22.49
CA THR A 181 -22.84 -17.43 -22.66
C THR A 181 -23.25 -17.18 -24.10
N VAL A 182 -23.57 -18.24 -24.83
CA VAL A 182 -24.03 -18.17 -26.22
C VAL A 182 -25.48 -18.63 -26.27
N ALA A 183 -26.36 -17.82 -26.86
CA ALA A 183 -27.79 -18.12 -26.94
C ALA A 183 -28.41 -17.54 -28.22
N PRO A 184 -29.51 -18.13 -28.73
CA PRO A 184 -30.30 -17.55 -29.81
C PRO A 184 -30.76 -16.14 -29.47
N LEU A 185 -30.85 -15.27 -30.48
CA LEU A 185 -31.19 -13.87 -30.29
C LEU A 185 -32.64 -13.70 -29.80
N SER A 186 -32.86 -12.90 -28.75
CA SER A 186 -34.21 -12.57 -28.25
C SER A 186 -35.05 -11.83 -29.30
N VAL A 187 -36.37 -11.98 -29.19
CA VAL A 187 -37.36 -11.28 -30.05
C VAL A 187 -37.20 -9.76 -29.96
N ASP A 188 -36.82 -9.23 -28.80
CA ASP A 188 -36.67 -7.79 -28.56
C ASP A 188 -35.65 -7.12 -29.51
N TRP A 189 -34.63 -7.86 -29.94
CA TRP A 189 -33.58 -7.38 -30.86
C TRP A 189 -34.05 -7.22 -32.31
N HIS A 190 -35.20 -7.80 -32.67
CA HIS A 190 -35.72 -7.76 -34.04
C HIS A 190 -36.09 -6.33 -34.47
N HIS A 191 -36.29 -5.41 -33.51
CA HIS A 191 -36.61 -4.01 -33.77
C HIS A 191 -35.35 -3.12 -33.92
N GLU A 192 -34.18 -3.56 -33.43
CA GLU A 192 -32.94 -2.76 -33.45
C GLU A 192 -32.00 -3.08 -34.63
N LEU A 193 -32.18 -4.25 -35.25
CA LEU A 193 -31.35 -4.77 -36.32
C LEU A 193 -32.01 -4.62 -37.70
N PRO A 194 -31.23 -4.38 -38.78
CA PRO A 194 -31.77 -4.44 -40.14
C PRO A 194 -32.40 -5.80 -40.45
N LYS A 195 -33.50 -5.83 -41.23
CA LYS A 195 -34.18 -7.09 -41.60
C LYS A 195 -33.24 -8.10 -42.28
N SER A 196 -32.31 -7.63 -43.10
CA SER A 196 -31.30 -8.45 -43.77
C SER A 196 -30.34 -9.16 -42.81
N THR A 197 -30.16 -8.64 -41.58
CA THR A 197 -29.36 -9.28 -40.53
C THR A 197 -30.11 -10.46 -39.91
N LEU A 198 -31.44 -10.35 -39.77
CA LEU A 198 -32.28 -11.40 -39.18
C LEU A 198 -32.41 -12.63 -40.09
N GLU A 199 -32.23 -12.47 -41.40
CA GLU A 199 -32.21 -13.56 -42.37
C GLU A 199 -31.02 -14.52 -42.19
N GLU A 200 -29.93 -14.10 -41.52
CA GLU A 200 -28.76 -14.95 -41.24
C GLU A 200 -28.85 -15.72 -39.91
N ASP A 201 -30.03 -15.72 -39.26
CA ASP A 201 -30.30 -16.38 -37.98
C ASP A 201 -29.24 -16.04 -36.90
N PRO A 202 -29.11 -14.74 -36.53
CA PRO A 202 -28.10 -14.28 -35.61
C PRO A 202 -28.32 -14.79 -34.18
N PHE A 203 -27.24 -14.83 -33.41
CA PHE A 203 -27.24 -15.25 -32.01
C PHE A 203 -26.47 -14.24 -31.15
N GLU A 204 -26.73 -14.29 -29.85
CA GLU A 204 -26.10 -13.46 -28.84
C GLU A 204 -24.91 -14.19 -28.20
N VAL A 205 -23.82 -13.47 -28.00
CA VAL A 205 -22.69 -13.89 -27.17
C VAL A 205 -22.52 -12.87 -26.07
N ILE A 206 -22.58 -13.31 -24.81
CA ILE A 206 -22.29 -12.50 -23.63
C ILE A 206 -20.97 -12.96 -23.05
N LYS A 207 -20.10 -11.99 -22.72
CA LYS A 207 -18.84 -12.21 -22.04
C LYS A 207 -18.82 -11.50 -20.70
N GLU A 208 -18.34 -12.19 -19.68
CA GLU A 208 -18.11 -11.65 -18.34
C GLU A 208 -16.68 -11.95 -17.91
N ASN A 209 -15.94 -10.91 -17.51
CA ASN A 209 -14.52 -11.03 -17.16
C ASN A 209 -14.35 -11.13 -15.65
N ASN A 210 -13.62 -12.16 -15.20
CA ASN A 210 -13.25 -12.33 -13.81
C ASN A 210 -11.84 -11.79 -13.55
N TYR A 211 -11.75 -10.51 -13.18
CA TYR A 211 -10.49 -9.84 -12.85
C TYR A 211 -9.83 -10.34 -11.54
N GLY A 212 -10.49 -11.22 -10.79
CA GLY A 212 -9.88 -11.95 -9.67
C GLY A 212 -9.04 -13.15 -10.11
N SER A 213 -9.21 -13.62 -11.35
CA SER A 213 -8.55 -14.80 -11.91
C SER A 213 -7.84 -14.45 -13.21
N CYS A 214 -6.65 -13.86 -13.10
CA CYS A 214 -5.82 -13.43 -14.23
C CYS A 214 -4.40 -13.99 -14.13
N LYS A 215 -3.84 -14.44 -15.27
CA LYS A 215 -2.41 -14.76 -15.37
C LYS A 215 -1.54 -13.52 -15.51
N LYS A 216 -2.07 -12.51 -16.21
CA LYS A 216 -1.46 -11.20 -16.42
C LYS A 216 -2.53 -10.14 -16.30
N TYR A 217 -2.22 -9.04 -15.65
CA TYR A 217 -3.14 -7.93 -15.47
C TYR A 217 -2.37 -6.62 -15.60
N ALA A 218 -2.76 -5.76 -16.54
CA ALA A 218 -2.21 -4.43 -16.71
C ALA A 218 -2.70 -3.55 -15.58
N ALA A 219 -1.82 -3.27 -14.64
CA ALA A 219 -2.10 -2.33 -13.57
C ALA A 219 -0.84 -1.63 -13.10
N PHE A 220 -1.07 -0.46 -12.52
CA PHE A 220 -0.08 0.33 -11.84
C PHE A 220 -0.63 0.69 -10.46
N HIS A 221 0.02 0.26 -9.38
CA HIS A 221 -0.44 0.56 -8.04
C HIS A 221 0.69 0.69 -7.03
N TYR A 222 0.49 1.49 -6.00
CA TYR A 222 1.36 1.58 -4.82
C TYR A 222 0.58 2.02 -3.59
N GLY A 223 1.11 1.70 -2.41
CA GLY A 223 0.56 2.13 -1.12
C GLY A 223 -0.88 1.66 -0.85
N VAL A 224 -1.27 0.52 -1.44
CA VAL A 224 -2.52 -0.17 -1.12
C VAL A 224 -2.38 -0.78 0.29
N PRO A 225 -3.25 -0.44 1.26
CA PRO A 225 -3.18 -1.02 2.59
C PRO A 225 -3.33 -2.55 2.59
N GLN A 226 -2.66 -3.24 3.52
CA GLN A 226 -2.84 -4.69 3.69
C GLN A 226 -4.32 -5.02 3.97
N GLY A 227 -4.86 -6.05 3.30
CA GLY A 227 -6.27 -6.42 3.38
C GLY A 227 -7.20 -5.59 2.48
N ALA A 228 -6.74 -4.47 1.91
CA ALA A 228 -7.52 -3.70 0.95
C ALA A 228 -7.36 -4.28 -0.46
N LEU A 229 -8.45 -4.82 -1.00
CA LEU A 229 -8.50 -5.40 -2.35
C LEU A 229 -9.02 -4.37 -3.35
N TRP A 230 -8.26 -4.19 -4.43
CA TRP A 230 -8.67 -3.38 -5.58
C TRP A 230 -8.94 -4.22 -6.84
N HIS A 231 -8.51 -5.48 -6.83
CA HIS A 231 -8.83 -6.49 -7.84
C HIS A 231 -9.36 -7.75 -7.15
N GLY A 232 -10.20 -8.51 -7.83
CA GLY A 232 -10.82 -9.72 -7.28
C GLY A 232 -12.00 -9.45 -6.35
N ILE A 233 -12.26 -10.42 -5.45
CA ILE A 233 -13.42 -10.43 -4.55
C ILE A 233 -12.88 -10.64 -3.13
N ALA A 234 -13.36 -9.84 -2.17
CA ALA A 234 -13.08 -10.08 -0.76
C ALA A 234 -13.82 -11.33 -0.30
N THR A 235 -13.07 -12.35 0.12
CA THR A 235 -13.61 -13.63 0.59
C THR A 235 -13.34 -13.86 2.08
N GLU A 236 -12.32 -13.21 2.62
CA GLU A 236 -11.96 -13.30 4.04
C GLU A 236 -12.48 -12.10 4.84
N ASN A 237 -12.68 -12.28 6.15
CA ASN A 237 -13.13 -11.19 7.04
C ASN A 237 -12.10 -10.05 7.21
N GLU A 238 -10.84 -10.32 6.87
CA GLU A 238 -9.75 -9.33 6.88
C GLU A 238 -9.61 -8.59 5.55
N GLU A 239 -10.24 -9.10 4.50
CA GLU A 239 -10.23 -8.50 3.19
C GLU A 239 -11.37 -7.51 3.06
N LYS A 240 -11.09 -6.42 2.35
CA LYS A 240 -12.11 -5.45 1.98
C LYS A 240 -11.87 -4.94 0.58
N GLN A 241 -12.88 -5.10 -0.26
CA GLN A 241 -12.88 -4.51 -1.58
C GLN A 241 -13.18 -3.01 -1.50
N PHE A 242 -12.22 -2.17 -1.90
CA PHE A 242 -12.41 -0.71 -1.99
C PHE A 242 -12.56 -0.22 -3.43
N ILE A 243 -12.13 -1.03 -4.39
CA ILE A 243 -12.43 -0.85 -5.82
C ILE A 243 -13.10 -2.12 -6.33
N LYS A 244 -14.26 -1.95 -6.97
CA LYS A 244 -14.96 -3.01 -7.68
C LYS A 244 -15.01 -2.68 -9.16
N HIS A 245 -14.29 -3.46 -9.96
CA HIS A 245 -14.32 -3.37 -11.43
C HIS A 245 -15.12 -4.54 -12.00
N THR A 246 -16.08 -4.23 -12.86
CA THR A 246 -16.92 -5.22 -13.54
C THR A 246 -17.01 -4.87 -15.01
N THR A 247 -16.87 -5.88 -15.86
CA THR A 247 -16.98 -5.72 -17.31
C THR A 247 -17.90 -6.77 -17.89
N GLU A 248 -18.81 -6.31 -18.73
CA GLU A 248 -19.73 -7.11 -19.53
C GLU A 248 -19.57 -6.71 -21.00
N ALA A 249 -19.53 -7.70 -21.90
CA ALA A 249 -19.59 -7.46 -23.34
C ALA A 249 -20.67 -8.31 -23.99
N ARG A 250 -21.53 -7.69 -24.80
CA ARG A 250 -22.59 -8.36 -25.56
C ARG A 250 -22.35 -8.20 -27.05
N TYR A 251 -22.48 -9.29 -27.78
CA TYR A 251 -22.27 -9.33 -29.23
C TYR A 251 -23.48 -9.94 -29.90
N VAL A 252 -23.89 -9.36 -31.03
CA VAL A 252 -24.84 -9.98 -31.96
C VAL A 252 -24.05 -10.45 -33.17
N VAL A 253 -24.02 -11.77 -33.38
CA VAL A 253 -23.17 -12.40 -34.39
C VAL A 253 -24.01 -13.31 -35.30
N GLY A 254 -23.76 -13.25 -36.61
CA GLY A 254 -24.39 -14.13 -37.59
C GLY A 254 -23.75 -15.53 -37.61
N LYS A 255 -24.49 -16.54 -38.10
CA LYS A 255 -23.97 -17.91 -38.24
C LYS A 255 -22.69 -18.02 -39.08
N LYS A 256 -22.50 -17.09 -40.04
CA LYS A 256 -21.30 -17.02 -40.89
C LYS A 256 -20.13 -16.27 -40.24
N GLY A 257 -20.29 -15.72 -39.04
CA GLY A 257 -19.24 -15.01 -38.31
C GLY A 257 -19.40 -13.51 -38.22
N THR A 258 -20.16 -12.88 -39.11
CA THR A 258 -20.30 -11.42 -39.15
C THR A 258 -20.77 -10.88 -37.79
N ILE A 259 -19.97 -9.97 -37.21
CA ILE A 259 -20.33 -9.26 -35.99
C ILE A 259 -21.18 -8.05 -36.39
N TYR A 260 -22.46 -8.03 -36.02
CA TYR A 260 -23.37 -6.93 -36.39
C TYR A 260 -23.39 -5.81 -35.35
N LYS A 261 -23.29 -6.17 -34.08
CA LYS A 261 -23.29 -5.25 -32.95
C LYS A 261 -22.37 -5.80 -31.87
N SER A 262 -21.61 -4.92 -31.23
CA SER A 262 -20.91 -5.19 -29.97
C SER A 262 -21.14 -4.03 -29.00
N GLU A 263 -21.41 -4.36 -27.75
CA GLU A 263 -21.55 -3.42 -26.65
C GLU A 263 -20.70 -3.90 -25.49
N THR A 264 -19.73 -3.09 -25.07
CA THR A 264 -18.89 -3.39 -23.91
C THR A 264 -19.07 -2.32 -22.85
N ILE A 265 -19.33 -2.73 -21.61
CA ILE A 265 -19.52 -1.86 -20.46
C ILE A 265 -18.49 -2.23 -19.41
N SER A 266 -17.70 -1.25 -18.96
CA SER A 266 -16.90 -1.33 -17.74
C SER A 266 -17.49 -0.38 -16.71
N SER A 267 -17.81 -0.90 -15.53
CA SER A 267 -18.20 -0.10 -14.36
C SER A 267 -17.15 -0.28 -13.26
N VAL A 268 -16.68 0.83 -12.71
CA VAL A 268 -15.78 0.85 -11.56
C VAL A 268 -16.46 1.60 -10.43
N PHE A 269 -16.60 0.95 -9.28
CA PHE A 269 -17.06 1.58 -8.04
C PHE A 269 -15.90 1.71 -7.07
N VAL A 270 -15.79 2.87 -6.43
CA VAL A 270 -14.71 3.20 -5.51
C VAL A 270 -15.26 3.84 -4.24
N ASN A 271 -14.68 3.51 -3.09
CA ASN A 271 -14.80 4.33 -1.89
C ASN A 271 -13.67 5.37 -1.91
N PRO A 272 -13.94 6.67 -2.17
CA PRO A 272 -12.87 7.67 -2.40
C PRO A 272 -11.91 7.83 -1.22
N LEU A 273 -12.39 7.56 0.00
CA LEU A 273 -11.60 7.61 1.23
C LEU A 273 -11.09 6.23 1.67
N LEU A 274 -11.07 5.22 0.77
CA LEU A 274 -10.81 3.79 1.02
C LEU A 274 -11.89 3.07 1.87
N TYR A 275 -12.58 3.82 2.71
CA TYR A 275 -13.66 3.40 3.59
C TYR A 275 -14.75 4.46 3.64
N GLY A 276 -15.88 4.16 4.29
CA GLY A 276 -17.03 5.07 4.31
C GLY A 276 -18.17 4.68 3.37
N LYS A 277 -19.24 5.48 3.45
CA LYS A 277 -20.44 5.37 2.60
C LYS A 277 -20.33 6.08 1.26
N GLN A 278 -19.44 7.07 1.16
CA GLN A 278 -19.30 7.87 -0.05
C GLN A 278 -18.83 6.98 -1.19
N LYS A 279 -19.57 7.03 -2.30
CA LYS A 279 -19.26 6.26 -3.49
C LYS A 279 -18.96 7.21 -4.63
N ALA A 280 -18.04 6.76 -5.44
CA ALA A 280 -17.78 7.35 -6.73
C ALA A 280 -17.64 6.24 -7.76
N GLU A 281 -17.97 6.58 -8.98
CA GLU A 281 -18.08 5.63 -10.06
C GLU A 281 -17.43 6.15 -11.33
N VAL A 282 -16.85 5.23 -12.09
CA VAL A 282 -16.37 5.47 -13.45
C VAL A 282 -17.04 4.45 -14.35
N TYR A 283 -17.65 4.94 -15.42
CA TYR A 283 -18.21 4.10 -16.45
C TYR A 283 -17.51 4.33 -17.77
N SER A 284 -17.27 3.24 -18.48
CA SER A 284 -16.77 3.22 -19.86
C SER A 284 -17.70 2.35 -20.68
N TYR A 285 -18.19 2.89 -21.78
CA TYR A 285 -19.10 2.21 -22.69
C TYR A 285 -18.58 2.31 -24.12
N VAL A 286 -18.54 1.18 -24.82
CA VAL A 286 -18.13 1.09 -26.22
C VAL A 286 -19.24 0.39 -27.01
N ASN A 287 -19.79 1.10 -27.99
CA ASN A 287 -20.77 0.57 -28.94
C ASN A 287 -20.15 0.51 -30.34
N VAL A 288 -20.24 -0.66 -30.95
CA VAL A 288 -19.76 -0.92 -32.30
C VAL A 288 -20.93 -1.49 -33.09
N LYS A 289 -21.36 -0.80 -34.15
CA LYS A 289 -22.45 -1.24 -35.03
C LYS A 289 -21.97 -1.36 -36.47
N LEU A 290 -22.21 -2.50 -37.09
CA LEU A 290 -21.93 -2.71 -38.50
C LEU A 290 -22.82 -1.77 -39.33
N SER A 291 -22.20 -0.99 -40.21
CA SER A 291 -22.91 -0.13 -41.16
C SER A 291 -23.24 -0.91 -42.41
N TYR A 292 -22.23 -1.55 -42.99
CA TYR A 292 -22.36 -2.44 -44.14
C TYR A 292 -21.14 -3.36 -44.22
N ALA A 293 -21.32 -4.48 -44.93
CA ALA A 293 -20.26 -5.38 -45.36
C ALA A 293 -20.43 -5.60 -46.88
N GLN A 294 -19.34 -5.49 -47.63
CA GLN A 294 -19.37 -5.64 -49.08
C GLN A 294 -18.05 -6.23 -49.60
N TRP A 295 -18.00 -6.62 -50.86
CA TRP A 295 -16.74 -7.02 -51.50
C TRP A 295 -15.72 -5.87 -51.46
N ALA A 296 -14.47 -6.20 -51.16
CA ALA A 296 -13.40 -5.23 -51.03
C ALA A 296 -13.16 -4.50 -52.35
N SER A 297 -12.98 -3.17 -52.29
CA SER A 297 -12.59 -2.38 -53.46
C SER A 297 -11.10 -2.55 -53.77
N ASP A 298 -10.72 -2.31 -55.03
CA ASP A 298 -9.32 -2.29 -55.47
C ASP A 298 -8.53 -1.07 -54.93
N ASP A 299 -9.14 -0.22 -54.10
CA ASP A 299 -8.49 0.98 -53.55
C ASP A 299 -7.35 0.60 -52.59
N GLU A 300 -6.12 1.05 -52.87
CA GLU A 300 -5.01 0.88 -51.93
C GLU A 300 -5.11 1.88 -50.77
N TRP A 301 -5.07 1.37 -49.53
CA TRP A 301 -5.01 2.22 -48.34
C TRP A 301 -3.56 2.60 -48.02
N LYS A 302 -3.34 3.87 -47.67
CA LYS A 302 -2.04 4.39 -47.24
C LYS A 302 -1.51 3.53 -46.07
N LYS A 303 -0.31 2.97 -46.21
CA LYS A 303 0.39 2.24 -45.14
C LYS A 303 1.59 3.06 -44.64
N ALA A 304 2.02 2.82 -43.41
CA ALA A 304 3.23 3.43 -42.87
C ALA A 304 4.48 2.78 -43.48
N GLU A 305 5.54 3.57 -43.69
CA GLU A 305 6.83 3.09 -44.20
C GLU A 305 7.57 2.24 -43.15
N GLU A 306 7.55 2.68 -41.90
CA GLU A 306 8.11 1.95 -40.76
C GLU A 306 7.00 1.51 -39.79
N VAL A 307 6.94 0.20 -39.54
CA VAL A 307 5.98 -0.42 -38.62
C VAL A 307 6.68 -1.08 -37.44
N ARG A 308 5.94 -1.25 -36.34
CA ARG A 308 6.35 -2.02 -35.17
C ARG A 308 5.26 -3.03 -34.80
N GLN A 309 5.69 -4.19 -34.33
CA GLN A 309 4.78 -5.23 -33.84
C GLN A 309 4.34 -4.94 -32.41
N VAL A 310 3.08 -5.25 -32.11
CA VAL A 310 2.45 -5.19 -30.79
C VAL A 310 1.83 -6.56 -30.52
N ASP A 311 2.47 -7.35 -29.66
CA ASP A 311 2.18 -8.78 -29.50
C ASP A 311 1.00 -9.10 -28.57
N SER A 312 0.22 -8.09 -28.17
CA SER A 312 -0.88 -8.27 -27.21
C SER A 312 -1.90 -7.14 -27.25
N LEU A 313 -3.16 -7.46 -26.94
CA LEU A 313 -4.21 -6.47 -26.65
C LEU A 313 -4.08 -5.83 -25.27
N ILE A 314 -3.25 -6.37 -24.38
CA ILE A 314 -3.05 -5.81 -23.04
C ILE A 314 -2.53 -4.37 -23.18
N LEU A 315 -3.21 -3.45 -22.51
CA LEU A 315 -2.83 -2.04 -22.54
C LEU A 315 -1.42 -1.85 -21.99
N THR A 316 -0.67 -1.00 -22.68
CA THR A 316 0.66 -0.61 -22.21
C THR A 316 0.46 0.42 -21.11
N MET A 317 0.84 0.08 -19.88
CA MET A 317 0.74 0.94 -18.69
C MET A 317 2.16 1.31 -18.24
N THR A 318 2.50 2.60 -18.22
CA THR A 318 3.79 3.07 -17.72
C THR A 318 3.61 4.11 -16.61
N GLU A 319 4.54 4.15 -15.64
CA GLU A 319 4.51 5.15 -14.56
C GLU A 319 4.48 6.58 -15.11
N SER A 320 5.11 6.83 -16.26
CA SER A 320 5.14 8.14 -16.92
C SER A 320 3.78 8.62 -17.44
N MET A 321 2.78 7.74 -17.56
CA MET A 321 1.40 8.15 -17.85
C MET A 321 0.74 8.79 -16.62
N PHE A 322 1.16 8.35 -15.43
CA PHE A 322 0.54 8.72 -14.16
C PHE A 322 1.33 9.76 -13.37
N VAL A 323 2.63 9.86 -13.64
CA VAL A 323 3.53 10.88 -13.11
C VAL A 323 3.88 11.84 -14.25
N PRO A 324 3.35 13.08 -14.25
CA PRO A 324 3.63 14.05 -15.31
C PRO A 324 5.14 14.24 -15.48
N LYS A 325 5.65 14.28 -16.71
CA LYS A 325 7.08 14.60 -16.93
C LYS A 325 7.36 16.02 -16.46
N ALA A 326 8.50 16.20 -15.78
CA ALA A 326 8.97 17.54 -15.43
C ALA A 326 9.22 18.37 -16.71
N SER A 327 8.51 19.48 -16.83
CA SER A 327 8.72 20.51 -17.86
C SER A 327 9.91 21.41 -17.49
N GLU A 328 10.37 22.24 -18.43
CA GLU A 328 11.41 23.26 -18.14
C GLU A 328 11.02 24.21 -17.00
N GLN A 329 9.71 24.47 -16.83
CA GLN A 329 9.20 25.35 -15.76
C GLN A 329 8.98 24.63 -14.42
N SER A 330 9.10 23.30 -14.36
CA SER A 330 8.70 22.54 -13.16
C SER A 330 9.55 22.88 -11.93
N ILE A 331 10.84 23.20 -12.10
CA ILE A 331 11.71 23.66 -11.01
C ILE A 331 11.25 25.03 -10.50
N ALA A 332 10.98 25.97 -11.40
CA ALA A 332 10.47 27.30 -11.04
C ALA A 332 9.12 27.23 -10.32
N ASN A 333 8.22 26.33 -10.76
CA ASN A 333 6.93 26.08 -10.11
C ASN A 333 7.10 25.53 -8.70
N ALA A 334 8.03 24.58 -8.50
CA ALA A 334 8.35 24.06 -7.17
C ALA A 334 8.95 25.14 -6.25
N GLN A 335 9.84 25.99 -6.78
CA GLN A 335 10.40 27.13 -6.03
C GLN A 335 9.32 28.14 -5.63
N LYS A 336 8.39 28.46 -6.55
CA LYS A 336 7.26 29.35 -6.27
C LYS A 336 6.35 28.77 -5.18
N LEU A 337 5.99 27.49 -5.26
CA LEU A 337 5.20 26.83 -4.22
C LEU A 337 5.89 26.89 -2.86
N LEU A 338 7.20 26.63 -2.81
CA LEU A 338 7.98 26.75 -1.57
C LEU A 338 7.94 28.18 -1.00
N GLN A 339 8.09 29.20 -1.86
CA GLN A 339 7.99 30.60 -1.46
C GLN A 339 6.60 30.98 -0.94
N ASP A 340 5.54 30.47 -1.57
CA ASP A 340 4.15 30.73 -1.18
C ASP A 340 3.77 30.03 0.13
N MET A 341 4.28 28.82 0.37
CA MET A 341 3.96 28.02 1.56
C MET A 341 4.74 28.47 2.81
N THR A 342 5.96 28.95 2.62
CA THR A 342 6.90 29.24 3.71
C THR A 342 6.34 30.25 4.75
N PRO A 343 5.75 31.39 4.36
CA PRO A 343 5.17 32.35 5.31
C PRO A 343 4.03 31.77 6.15
N LEU A 344 3.30 30.78 5.62
CA LEU A 344 2.13 30.20 6.29
C LEU A 344 2.50 29.42 7.55
N LEU A 345 3.73 28.91 7.66
CA LEU A 345 4.23 28.26 8.88
C LEU A 345 4.33 29.22 10.08
N GLN A 346 4.32 30.53 9.86
CA GLN A 346 4.34 31.54 10.92
C GLN A 346 2.94 31.95 11.38
N THR A 347 1.89 31.54 10.66
CA THR A 347 0.49 31.84 10.99
C THR A 347 -0.31 30.54 10.96
N PRO A 348 -0.15 29.65 11.96
CA PRO A 348 -0.75 28.32 11.92
C PRO A 348 -2.28 28.33 11.83
N ASP A 349 -2.92 29.37 12.36
CA ASP A 349 -4.36 29.63 12.28
C ASP A 349 -4.90 29.80 10.86
N LYS A 350 -4.03 30.18 9.91
CA LYS A 350 -4.38 30.38 8.49
C LYS A 350 -4.10 29.15 7.61
N LEU A 351 -3.45 28.11 8.13
CA LEU A 351 -3.07 26.94 7.33
C LEU A 351 -4.26 26.29 6.60
N PRO A 352 -5.43 26.08 7.23
CA PRO A 352 -6.58 25.49 6.53
C PRO A 352 -7.10 26.39 5.40
N LYS A 353 -7.23 27.71 5.66
CA LYS A 353 -7.77 28.68 4.69
C LYS A 353 -6.84 28.95 3.51
N ALA A 354 -5.57 28.56 3.61
CA ALA A 354 -4.55 28.81 2.60
C ALA A 354 -4.19 27.57 1.76
N ASP A 355 -4.97 26.49 1.90
CA ASP A 355 -4.78 25.20 1.21
C ASP A 355 -3.36 24.66 1.35
N PHE A 356 -2.75 24.82 2.54
CA PHE A 356 -1.34 24.48 2.76
C PHE A 356 -1.03 23.02 2.41
N LEU A 357 -1.88 22.09 2.87
CA LEU A 357 -1.71 20.65 2.65
C LEU A 357 -1.94 20.25 1.20
N SER A 358 -2.90 20.88 0.51
CA SER A 358 -3.12 20.69 -0.93
C SER A 358 -1.90 21.17 -1.74
N LYS A 359 -1.34 22.34 -1.41
CA LYS A 359 -0.09 22.85 -2.02
C LYS A 359 1.10 21.93 -1.74
N PHE A 360 1.19 21.36 -0.53
CA PHE A 360 2.20 20.37 -0.20
C PHE A 360 2.10 19.13 -1.10
N ASN A 361 0.90 18.59 -1.31
CA ASN A 361 0.67 17.47 -2.23
C ASN A 361 1.10 17.80 -3.67
N VAL A 362 0.81 19.00 -4.17
CA VAL A 362 1.28 19.45 -5.49
C VAL A 362 2.80 19.50 -5.54
N LEU A 363 3.47 20.02 -4.51
CA LEU A 363 4.93 20.04 -4.42
C LEU A 363 5.51 18.61 -4.42
N VAL A 364 4.92 17.68 -3.67
CA VAL A 364 5.32 16.26 -3.65
C VAL A 364 5.20 15.64 -5.05
N ARG A 365 4.10 15.88 -5.76
CA ARG A 365 3.91 15.38 -7.15
C ARG A 365 4.94 15.96 -8.12
N LEU A 366 5.26 17.26 -8.00
CA LEU A 366 6.33 17.88 -8.80
C LEU A 366 7.69 17.25 -8.51
N ILE A 367 8.06 17.10 -7.24
CA ILE A 367 9.34 16.49 -6.85
C ILE A 367 9.41 15.02 -7.32
N ALA A 368 8.30 14.30 -7.31
CA ALA A 368 8.23 12.93 -7.79
C ALA A 368 8.52 12.80 -9.29
N SER A 369 8.33 13.84 -10.09
CA SER A 369 8.67 13.82 -11.52
C SER A 369 10.12 14.19 -11.84
N PHE A 370 10.90 14.63 -10.83
CA PHE A 370 12.25 15.12 -11.06
C PHE A 370 13.28 13.99 -11.16
N ASN A 371 14.21 14.14 -12.10
CA ASN A 371 15.41 13.31 -12.17
C ASN A 371 16.48 13.77 -11.14
N LYS A 372 17.66 13.11 -11.16
CA LYS A 372 18.73 13.36 -10.19
C LYS A 372 19.30 14.78 -10.29
N GLU A 373 19.40 15.29 -11.52
CA GLU A 373 19.94 16.60 -11.88
C GLU A 373 18.98 17.72 -11.46
N GLN A 374 17.70 17.60 -11.80
CA GLN A 374 16.65 18.55 -11.41
C GLN A 374 16.50 18.63 -9.88
N LEU A 375 16.53 17.48 -9.19
CA LEU A 375 16.56 17.47 -7.73
C LEU A 375 17.82 18.14 -7.17
N LYS A 376 18.98 17.99 -7.82
CA LYS A 376 20.24 18.65 -7.40
C LYS A 376 20.14 20.17 -7.54
N GLU A 377 19.56 20.64 -8.63
CA GLU A 377 19.32 22.06 -8.87
C GLU A 377 18.37 22.66 -7.83
N LEU A 378 17.19 22.05 -7.64
CA LEU A 378 16.23 22.51 -6.63
C LEU A 378 16.82 22.48 -5.21
N THR A 379 17.55 21.42 -4.84
CA THR A 379 18.25 21.34 -3.53
C THR A 379 19.18 22.54 -3.34
N SER A 380 20.03 22.84 -4.32
CA SER A 380 21.00 23.93 -4.24
C SER A 380 20.31 25.29 -4.03
N SER A 381 19.15 25.50 -4.66
CA SER A 381 18.39 26.75 -4.53
C SER A 381 17.77 26.97 -3.14
N VAL A 382 17.47 25.90 -2.41
CA VAL A 382 16.85 25.95 -1.07
C VAL A 382 17.90 25.84 0.04
N GLU A 383 19.11 25.36 -0.27
CA GLU A 383 20.14 25.05 0.73
C GLU A 383 20.58 26.25 1.58
N ILE A 384 20.64 27.46 1.00
CA ILE A 384 20.97 28.70 1.73
C ILE A 384 19.98 28.94 2.89
N ALA A 385 18.75 28.46 2.75
CA ALA A 385 17.70 28.63 3.75
C ALA A 385 17.92 27.75 4.99
N ARG A 386 18.65 26.63 4.86
CA ARG A 386 18.95 25.67 5.94
C ARG A 386 19.76 26.29 7.08
N SER A 387 20.74 27.13 6.76
CA SER A 387 21.60 27.81 7.76
C SER A 387 21.04 29.18 8.19
N SER A 388 19.82 29.53 7.76
CA SER A 388 19.27 30.84 8.07
C SER A 388 18.77 30.90 9.51
N LYS A 389 19.15 31.96 10.23
CA LYS A 389 18.53 32.32 11.51
C LYS A 389 17.12 32.90 11.32
N ASN A 390 16.73 33.23 10.09
CA ASN A 390 15.38 33.69 9.79
C ASN A 390 14.44 32.48 9.78
N ILE A 391 13.46 32.52 10.67
CA ILE A 391 12.50 31.45 10.92
C ILE A 391 11.74 31.06 9.63
N ALA A 392 11.33 32.04 8.82
CA ALA A 392 10.67 31.77 7.56
C ALA A 392 11.62 31.02 6.60
N LYS A 393 12.88 31.47 6.46
CA LYS A 393 13.85 30.77 5.59
C LYS A 393 14.13 29.33 6.04
N ALA A 394 14.24 29.08 7.35
CA ALA A 394 14.40 27.71 7.87
C ALA A 394 13.16 26.82 7.58
N GLY A 395 11.96 27.40 7.58
CA GLY A 395 10.72 26.74 7.17
C GLY A 395 10.74 26.22 5.73
N MET A 396 11.36 26.96 4.80
CA MET A 396 11.48 26.54 3.40
C MET A 396 12.26 25.22 3.23
N TRP A 397 13.39 25.08 3.95
CA TRP A 397 14.15 23.82 3.97
C TRP A 397 13.33 22.67 4.57
N THR A 398 12.55 22.95 5.62
CA THR A 398 11.70 21.95 6.27
C THR A 398 10.63 21.42 5.33
N ILE A 399 9.91 22.31 4.63
CA ILE A 399 8.90 21.92 3.63
C ILE A 399 9.55 21.10 2.51
N TYR A 400 10.70 21.57 1.99
CA TYR A 400 11.38 20.91 0.88
C TYR A 400 11.88 19.51 1.25
N ARG A 401 12.63 19.36 2.36
CA ARG A 401 13.19 18.07 2.77
C ARG A 401 12.09 17.04 3.06
N ASP A 402 10.98 17.48 3.65
CA ASP A 402 9.83 16.64 3.93
C ASP A 402 9.14 16.23 2.62
N ALA A 403 8.95 17.15 1.69
CA ALA A 403 8.38 16.85 0.37
C ALA A 403 9.26 15.87 -0.44
N VAL A 404 10.60 15.97 -0.35
CA VAL A 404 11.52 14.96 -0.93
C VAL A 404 11.32 13.59 -0.28
N ALA A 405 11.18 13.53 1.04
CA ALA A 405 10.89 12.26 1.73
C ALA A 405 9.50 11.70 1.40
N GLN A 406 8.52 12.54 1.03
CA GLN A 406 7.18 12.11 0.63
C GLN A 406 7.05 11.78 -0.87
N ALA A 407 8.02 12.15 -1.71
CA ALA A 407 7.95 11.87 -3.15
C ALA A 407 7.95 10.37 -3.48
N GLY A 408 8.58 9.54 -2.64
CA GLY A 408 8.54 8.09 -2.76
C GLY A 408 9.27 7.51 -3.97
N THR A 409 10.09 8.31 -4.67
CA THR A 409 10.80 7.89 -5.88
C THR A 409 12.25 7.49 -5.61
N ILE A 410 12.82 6.67 -6.49
CA ILE A 410 14.24 6.25 -6.39
C ILE A 410 15.19 7.47 -6.41
N PRO A 411 15.02 8.49 -7.29
CA PRO A 411 15.84 9.71 -7.24
C PRO A 411 15.76 10.46 -5.90
N ALA A 412 14.59 10.50 -5.26
CA ALA A 412 14.42 11.13 -3.95
C ALA A 412 15.14 10.36 -2.84
N PHE A 413 15.02 9.03 -2.82
CA PHE A 413 15.78 8.16 -1.91
C PHE A 413 17.29 8.33 -2.08
N GLU A 414 17.79 8.33 -3.31
CA GLU A 414 19.19 8.58 -3.63
C GLU A 414 19.66 9.96 -3.13
N LYS A 415 18.81 10.98 -3.24
CA LYS A 415 19.11 12.33 -2.73
C LYS A 415 19.26 12.35 -1.21
N ILE A 416 18.34 11.71 -0.48
CA ILE A 416 18.42 11.58 0.98
C ILE A 416 19.67 10.80 1.39
N ARG A 417 19.99 9.69 0.69
CA ARG A 417 21.24 8.95 0.91
C ARG A 417 22.46 9.84 0.76
N LEU A 418 22.52 10.67 -0.29
CA LEU A 418 23.61 11.63 -0.49
C LEU A 418 23.67 12.67 0.63
N TRP A 419 22.53 13.19 1.10
CA TRP A 419 22.50 14.13 2.22
C TRP A 419 23.07 13.52 3.50
N ILE A 420 22.75 12.25 3.78
CA ILE A 420 23.26 11.51 4.94
C ILE A 420 24.78 11.29 4.80
N MET A 421 25.21 10.71 3.67
CA MET A 421 26.63 10.35 3.46
C MET A 421 27.55 11.57 3.40
N SER A 422 27.04 12.70 2.89
CA SER A 422 27.77 13.99 2.91
C SER A 422 27.67 14.75 4.23
N LYS A 423 27.00 14.19 5.25
CA LYS A 423 26.75 14.82 6.55
C LYS A 423 26.01 16.16 6.43
N LYS A 424 25.24 16.35 5.35
CA LYS A 424 24.39 17.54 5.11
C LYS A 424 23.17 17.55 6.04
N VAL A 425 22.60 16.37 6.29
CA VAL A 425 21.61 16.12 7.35
C VAL A 425 22.22 15.14 8.35
N ARG A 426 21.92 15.31 9.63
CA ARG A 426 22.56 14.58 10.73
C ARG A 426 21.60 14.30 11.87
N GLY A 427 21.94 13.33 12.71
CA GLY A 427 21.19 12.98 13.92
C GLY A 427 19.69 12.79 13.68
N GLU A 428 18.87 13.52 14.45
CA GLU A 428 17.41 13.42 14.40
C GLU A 428 16.81 13.81 13.03
N GLU A 429 17.37 14.80 12.35
CA GLU A 429 16.89 15.21 11.01
C GLU A 429 17.08 14.07 10.01
N ALA A 430 18.27 13.46 10.00
CA ALA A 430 18.56 12.31 9.13
C ALA A 430 17.66 11.11 9.47
N ALA A 431 17.46 10.83 10.77
CA ALA A 431 16.61 9.75 11.27
C ALA A 431 15.15 9.90 10.81
N GLN A 432 14.60 11.13 10.85
CA GLN A 432 13.23 11.40 10.39
C GLN A 432 13.09 11.30 8.87
N LEU A 433 14.08 11.76 8.10
CA LEU A 433 14.06 11.67 6.63
C LEU A 433 14.13 10.21 6.15
N ILE A 434 15.03 9.41 6.73
CA ILE A 434 15.17 8.01 6.33
C ILE A 434 13.96 7.16 6.73
N SER A 435 13.37 7.45 7.90
CA SER A 435 12.14 6.79 8.35
C SER A 435 10.94 7.15 7.47
N ALA A 436 10.84 8.42 7.06
CA ALA A 436 9.76 8.90 6.22
C ALA A 436 9.83 8.33 4.78
N ILE A 437 11.01 8.33 4.15
CA ILE A 437 11.13 7.77 2.79
C ILE A 437 10.87 6.26 2.77
N ALA A 438 11.22 5.51 3.82
CA ALA A 438 10.90 4.08 3.90
C ALA A 438 9.38 3.79 3.85
N SER A 439 8.56 4.70 4.38
CA SER A 439 7.10 4.57 4.34
C SER A 439 6.44 4.96 3.02
N THR A 440 7.13 5.68 2.14
CA THR A 440 6.58 6.23 0.88
C THR A 440 7.23 5.67 -0.38
N LEU A 441 8.39 5.01 -0.25
CA LEU A 441 9.14 4.46 -1.37
C LEU A 441 8.31 3.40 -2.10
N ARG A 442 7.98 3.68 -3.37
CA ARG A 442 6.95 2.95 -4.13
C ARG A 442 7.33 1.51 -4.48
N TYR A 443 8.62 1.27 -4.78
CA TYR A 443 9.07 -0.01 -5.34
C TYR A 443 10.19 -0.63 -4.49
N PRO A 444 9.89 -1.70 -3.72
CA PRO A 444 10.90 -2.51 -3.06
C PRO A 444 11.56 -3.46 -4.04
N THR A 445 12.23 -2.95 -5.07
CA THR A 445 13.06 -3.79 -5.95
C THR A 445 14.30 -4.26 -5.19
N MET A 446 14.90 -5.37 -5.63
CA MET A 446 16.13 -5.90 -5.02
C MET A 446 17.26 -4.86 -4.96
N ASP A 447 17.44 -4.05 -6.02
CA ASP A 447 18.44 -2.98 -6.06
C ASP A 447 18.19 -1.92 -4.98
N VAL A 448 16.94 -1.47 -4.83
CA VAL A 448 16.56 -0.47 -3.84
C VAL A 448 16.74 -1.02 -2.42
N GLN A 449 16.30 -2.25 -2.17
CA GLN A 449 16.48 -2.93 -0.87
C GLN A 449 17.97 -3.07 -0.51
N THR A 450 18.80 -3.48 -1.48
CA THR A 450 20.25 -3.63 -1.30
C THR A 450 20.89 -2.28 -0.93
N LYS A 451 20.57 -1.22 -1.67
CA LYS A 451 21.09 0.13 -1.39
C LYS A 451 20.63 0.67 -0.04
N PHE A 452 19.39 0.39 0.36
CA PHE A 452 18.88 0.79 1.67
C PHE A 452 19.60 0.04 2.78
N PHE A 453 19.68 -1.28 2.68
CA PHE A 453 20.35 -2.09 3.70
C PHE A 453 21.83 -1.71 3.83
N ASN A 454 22.55 -1.51 2.72
CA ASN A 454 23.95 -1.07 2.73
C ASN A 454 24.15 0.32 3.34
N LEU A 455 23.18 1.22 3.19
CA LEU A 455 23.21 2.51 3.88
C LEU A 455 23.02 2.32 5.39
N ALA A 456 22.02 1.53 5.78
CA ALA A 456 21.68 1.29 7.18
C ALA A 456 22.79 0.57 7.95
N THR A 457 23.55 -0.30 7.29
CA THR A 457 24.70 -1.02 7.87
C THR A 457 26.04 -0.32 7.63
N ASN A 458 26.04 0.87 7.02
CA ASN A 458 27.27 1.61 6.79
C ASN A 458 27.92 2.03 8.12
N PRO A 459 29.24 1.82 8.32
CA PRO A 459 29.91 2.16 9.57
C PRO A 459 29.78 3.63 10.00
N GLU A 460 29.70 4.58 9.06
CA GLU A 460 29.53 6.01 9.41
C GLU A 460 28.10 6.31 9.85
N VAL A 461 27.10 5.65 9.25
CA VAL A 461 25.68 5.76 9.64
C VAL A 461 25.46 5.11 11.01
N MET A 462 26.06 3.94 11.24
CA MET A 462 25.94 3.19 12.50
C MET A 462 26.57 3.91 13.70
N LYS A 463 27.52 4.82 13.47
CA LYS A 463 28.13 5.67 14.52
C LYS A 463 27.30 6.90 14.85
N GLU A 464 26.32 7.26 14.02
CA GLU A 464 25.56 8.50 14.20
C GLU A 464 24.37 8.28 15.15
N PRO A 465 24.30 8.98 16.30
CA PRO A 465 23.19 8.85 17.23
C PRO A 465 21.85 9.18 16.58
N SER A 466 20.78 8.49 17.01
CA SER A 466 19.44 8.50 16.40
C SER A 466 19.35 7.90 14.99
N LEU A 467 20.29 8.22 14.09
CA LEU A 467 20.27 7.72 12.72
C LEU A 467 20.57 6.22 12.64
N ASN A 468 21.52 5.73 13.44
CA ASN A 468 21.96 4.33 13.45
C ASN A 468 20.78 3.33 13.55
N SER A 469 19.94 3.49 14.57
CA SER A 469 18.79 2.63 14.81
C SER A 469 17.65 2.93 13.83
N SER A 470 17.34 4.21 13.58
CA SER A 470 16.26 4.58 12.65
C SER A 470 16.50 4.12 11.23
N ALA A 471 17.72 4.18 10.71
CA ALA A 471 18.04 3.69 9.36
C ALA A 471 17.82 2.18 9.24
N LEU A 472 18.23 1.41 10.26
CA LEU A 472 18.06 -0.04 10.28
C LEU A 472 16.58 -0.46 10.43
N LEU A 473 15.84 0.20 11.32
CA LEU A 473 14.40 -0.02 11.49
C LEU A 473 13.63 0.34 10.21
N ALA A 474 13.97 1.46 9.57
CA ALA A 474 13.38 1.89 8.31
C ALA A 474 13.65 0.89 7.17
N ALA A 475 14.90 0.43 7.03
CA ALA A 475 15.27 -0.55 6.02
C ALA A 475 14.54 -1.89 6.22
N THR A 476 14.53 -2.44 7.44
CA THR A 476 13.86 -3.71 7.73
C THR A 476 12.35 -3.63 7.59
N LYS A 477 11.73 -2.52 8.00
CA LYS A 477 10.30 -2.28 7.78
C LYS A 477 9.95 -2.20 6.30
N PHE A 478 10.78 -1.54 5.48
CA PHE A 478 10.59 -1.47 4.03
C PHE A 478 10.64 -2.85 3.36
N MET A 479 11.51 -3.75 3.85
CA MET A 479 11.70 -5.09 3.29
C MET A 479 10.60 -6.09 3.66
N ARG A 480 9.74 -5.80 4.65
CA ARG A 480 8.74 -6.76 5.18
C ARG A 480 7.70 -7.28 4.18
N PHE A 481 7.44 -6.53 3.10
CA PHE A 481 6.48 -6.89 2.04
C PHE A 481 7.17 -7.16 0.68
N SER A 482 8.49 -7.33 0.70
CA SER A 482 9.24 -7.69 -0.49
C SER A 482 8.78 -9.06 -1.01
N LYS A 483 8.51 -9.15 -2.32
CA LYS A 483 8.34 -10.45 -3.01
C LYS A 483 9.67 -11.20 -3.15
N GLU A 484 10.79 -10.51 -2.96
CA GLU A 484 12.15 -11.04 -3.04
C GLU A 484 12.57 -11.64 -1.68
N HIS A 485 12.06 -12.83 -1.37
CA HIS A 485 12.38 -13.54 -0.13
C HIS A 485 13.86 -13.91 -0.03
N VAL A 486 14.51 -14.19 -1.17
CA VAL A 486 15.90 -14.68 -1.23
C VAL A 486 16.88 -13.68 -0.59
N PHE A 487 16.80 -12.39 -0.93
CA PHE A 487 17.70 -11.38 -0.37
C PHE A 487 17.52 -11.24 1.15
N VAL A 488 16.27 -11.26 1.63
CA VAL A 488 15.97 -11.17 3.06
C VAL A 488 16.49 -12.39 3.82
N GLU A 489 16.23 -13.60 3.30
CA GLU A 489 16.62 -14.86 3.93
C GLU A 489 18.12 -15.13 3.90
N GLU A 490 18.79 -14.85 2.77
CA GLU A 490 20.19 -15.22 2.57
C GLU A 490 21.18 -14.13 2.98
N THR A 491 20.76 -12.86 3.01
CA THR A 491 21.66 -11.73 3.32
C THR A 491 21.27 -10.99 4.59
N VAL A 492 20.03 -10.50 4.68
CA VAL A 492 19.61 -9.60 5.76
C VAL A 492 19.51 -10.32 7.11
N ILE A 493 18.76 -11.43 7.16
CA ILE A 493 18.56 -12.21 8.40
C ILE A 493 19.91 -12.73 8.95
N PRO A 494 20.80 -13.36 8.15
CA PRO A 494 22.08 -13.85 8.66
C PRO A 494 22.99 -12.74 9.18
N HIS A 495 23.01 -11.58 8.51
CA HIS A 495 23.77 -10.42 8.99
C HIS A 495 23.26 -9.94 10.35
N LEU A 496 21.95 -9.71 10.47
CA LEU A 496 21.34 -9.27 11.74
C LEU A 496 21.49 -10.30 12.86
N ALA A 497 21.42 -11.60 12.55
CA ALA A 497 21.66 -12.68 13.50
C ALA A 497 23.09 -12.64 14.05
N LYS A 498 24.09 -12.44 13.18
CA LYS A 498 25.49 -12.28 13.58
C LYS A 498 25.68 -11.06 14.46
N GLU A 499 25.12 -9.92 14.07
CA GLU A 499 25.21 -8.67 14.82
C GLU A 499 24.54 -8.74 16.19
N LEU A 500 23.36 -9.39 16.29
CA LEU A 500 22.70 -9.67 17.56
C LEU A 500 23.58 -10.54 18.47
N LYS A 501 24.13 -11.63 17.93
CA LYS A 501 25.04 -12.50 18.69
C LYS A 501 26.24 -11.74 19.23
N GLN A 502 26.88 -10.91 18.42
CA GLN A 502 28.02 -10.09 18.83
C GLN A 502 27.63 -9.08 19.91
N ALA A 503 26.50 -8.37 19.76
CA ALA A 503 26.01 -7.42 20.76
C ALA A 503 25.77 -8.11 22.12
N VAL A 504 25.21 -9.32 22.11
CA VAL A 504 25.01 -10.14 23.32
C VAL A 504 26.35 -10.57 23.93
N GLU A 505 27.29 -11.05 23.12
CA GLU A 505 28.61 -11.51 23.58
C GLU A 505 29.42 -10.40 24.28
N ILE A 506 29.32 -9.16 23.81
CA ILE A 506 30.02 -8.00 24.41
C ILE A 506 29.21 -7.28 25.50
N GLY A 507 27.97 -7.71 25.77
CA GLY A 507 27.08 -7.09 26.77
C GLY A 507 26.48 -5.75 26.36
N ASP A 508 26.40 -5.43 25.06
CA ASP A 508 25.79 -4.20 24.54
C ASP A 508 24.27 -4.39 24.38
N SER A 509 23.54 -4.23 25.50
CA SER A 509 22.08 -4.38 25.54
C SER A 509 21.35 -3.45 24.56
N ASN A 510 21.81 -2.21 24.42
CA ASN A 510 21.18 -1.22 23.53
C ASN A 510 21.18 -1.70 22.08
N LYS A 511 22.34 -2.18 21.58
CA LYS A 511 22.42 -2.75 20.23
C LYS A 511 21.63 -4.05 20.10
N ALA A 512 21.67 -4.93 21.11
CA ALA A 512 20.91 -6.17 21.09
C ALA A 512 19.41 -5.90 20.91
N GLN A 513 18.85 -4.92 21.63
CA GLN A 513 17.46 -4.50 21.49
C GLN A 513 17.14 -3.98 20.06
N VAL A 514 18.03 -3.17 19.48
CA VAL A 514 17.87 -2.67 18.10
C VAL A 514 17.83 -3.83 17.10
N TYR A 515 18.75 -4.78 17.20
CA TYR A 515 18.80 -5.94 16.28
C TYR A 515 17.60 -6.88 16.47
N VAL A 516 17.14 -7.08 17.71
CA VAL A 516 15.90 -7.82 18.00
C VAL A 516 14.70 -7.17 17.31
N ARG A 517 14.55 -5.84 17.44
CA ARG A 517 13.44 -5.12 16.79
C ARG A 517 13.55 -5.15 15.27
N ALA A 518 14.75 -4.98 14.72
CA ALA A 518 15.01 -5.04 13.28
C ALA A 518 14.68 -6.42 12.69
N LEU A 519 15.01 -7.51 13.39
CA LEU A 519 14.63 -8.87 13.02
C LEU A 519 13.10 -9.06 13.04
N GLY A 520 12.42 -8.59 14.11
CA GLY A 520 10.96 -8.67 14.22
C GLY A 520 10.21 -7.90 13.12
N ASN A 521 10.78 -6.77 12.66
CA ASN A 521 10.22 -5.96 11.57
C ASN A 521 10.14 -6.68 10.23
N LEU A 522 10.95 -7.74 10.00
CA LEU A 522 10.97 -8.46 8.73
C LEU A 522 9.74 -9.34 8.51
N ILE A 523 8.99 -9.68 9.58
CA ILE A 523 7.77 -10.52 9.51
C ILE A 523 8.04 -11.84 8.76
N HIS A 524 9.19 -12.46 9.03
CA HIS A 524 9.63 -13.65 8.32
C HIS A 524 9.79 -14.86 9.26
N PRO A 525 9.23 -16.05 8.95
CA PRO A 525 9.33 -17.23 9.82
C PRO A 525 10.76 -17.67 10.13
N ALA A 526 11.71 -17.41 9.23
CA ALA A 526 13.13 -17.73 9.44
C ALA A 526 13.74 -17.00 10.66
N VAL A 527 13.16 -15.87 11.09
CA VAL A 527 13.58 -15.15 12.30
C VAL A 527 13.38 -16.00 13.56
N LEU A 528 12.40 -16.91 13.59
CA LEU A 528 12.19 -17.81 14.72
C LEU A 528 13.41 -18.71 14.99
N LYS A 529 14.10 -19.15 13.92
CA LYS A 529 15.35 -19.94 14.05
C LYS A 529 16.48 -19.12 14.68
N VAL A 530 16.54 -17.82 14.39
CA VAL A 530 17.52 -16.91 14.99
C VAL A 530 17.25 -16.73 16.48
N PHE A 531 15.98 -16.60 16.88
CA PHE A 531 15.60 -16.38 18.27
C PHE A 531 15.60 -17.64 19.13
N ALA A 532 15.49 -18.84 18.54
CA ALA A 532 15.39 -20.10 19.28
C ALA A 532 16.45 -20.27 20.39
N PRO A 533 17.77 -20.08 20.13
CA PRO A 533 18.80 -20.27 21.17
C PRO A 533 18.68 -19.31 22.36
N TYR A 534 18.08 -18.13 22.15
CA TYR A 534 17.87 -17.14 23.21
C TYR A 534 16.59 -17.44 24.01
N LEU A 535 15.60 -18.06 23.37
CA LEU A 535 14.33 -18.44 23.97
C LEU A 535 14.45 -19.73 24.79
N ASP A 536 15.18 -20.74 24.29
CA ASP A 536 15.42 -22.01 24.99
C ASP A 536 16.51 -21.95 26.07
N GLY A 537 17.26 -20.84 26.12
CA GLY A 537 18.30 -20.58 27.11
C GLY A 537 19.69 -21.11 26.76
N SER A 538 19.89 -21.69 25.57
CA SER A 538 21.20 -22.11 25.06
C SER A 538 22.19 -20.95 24.97
N VAL A 539 21.69 -19.75 24.67
CA VAL A 539 22.42 -18.48 24.76
C VAL A 539 21.83 -17.66 25.90
N LYS A 540 22.60 -17.49 26.97
CA LYS A 540 22.17 -16.75 28.15
C LYS A 540 22.06 -15.26 27.84
N VAL A 541 20.88 -14.70 28.09
CA VAL A 541 20.56 -13.27 27.99
C VAL A 541 19.78 -12.82 29.22
N SER A 542 19.64 -11.51 29.43
CA SER A 542 18.81 -10.98 30.50
C SER A 542 17.34 -11.34 30.29
N LYS A 543 16.58 -11.41 31.39
CA LYS A 543 15.12 -11.59 31.33
C LYS A 543 14.48 -10.49 30.49
N TYR A 544 14.97 -9.25 30.64
CA TYR A 544 14.51 -8.11 29.86
C TYR A 544 14.67 -8.32 28.36
N LEU A 545 15.85 -8.77 27.89
CA LEU A 545 16.06 -9.03 26.47
C LEU A 545 15.19 -10.19 25.94
N ARG A 546 14.93 -11.24 26.74
CA ARG A 546 13.97 -12.31 26.37
C ARG A 546 12.56 -11.75 26.17
N ILE A 547 12.12 -10.83 27.04
CA ILE A 547 10.83 -10.13 26.87
C ILE A 547 10.82 -9.35 25.55
N GLN A 548 11.88 -8.62 25.22
CA GLN A 548 11.96 -7.86 23.96
C GLN A 548 11.95 -8.78 22.72
N ILE A 549 12.61 -9.94 22.79
CA ILE A 549 12.58 -10.95 21.73
C ILE A 549 11.14 -11.40 21.48
N ILE A 550 10.42 -11.80 22.54
CA ILE A 550 9.03 -12.25 22.40
C ILE A 550 8.12 -11.10 21.94
N ALA A 551 8.29 -9.90 22.49
CA ALA A 551 7.54 -8.71 22.08
C ALA A 551 7.72 -8.38 20.59
N SER A 552 8.93 -8.58 20.05
CA SER A 552 9.24 -8.35 18.63
C SER A 552 8.53 -9.31 17.67
N LEU A 553 7.95 -10.41 18.17
CA LEU A 553 7.19 -11.37 17.37
C LEU A 553 5.75 -10.93 17.09
N LYS A 554 5.25 -9.87 17.73
CA LYS A 554 3.85 -9.42 17.56
C LYS A 554 3.45 -9.13 16.10
N PRO A 555 4.28 -8.47 15.26
CA PRO A 555 3.96 -8.29 13.84
C PRO A 555 3.79 -9.62 13.09
N LEU A 556 4.63 -10.62 13.37
CA LEU A 556 4.48 -11.97 12.79
C LEU A 556 3.25 -12.69 13.35
N ALA A 557 2.92 -12.51 14.63
CA ALA A 557 1.70 -13.03 15.23
C ALA A 557 0.44 -12.48 14.52
N ASN A 558 0.39 -11.19 14.19
CA ASN A 558 -0.73 -10.58 13.44
C ASN A 558 -0.95 -11.20 12.05
N THR A 559 0.01 -11.96 11.50
CA THR A 559 -0.17 -12.70 10.23
C THR A 559 -0.78 -14.09 10.41
N LYS A 560 -1.20 -14.44 11.64
CA LYS A 560 -1.73 -15.77 12.02
C LYS A 560 -0.78 -16.92 11.69
N ASN A 561 0.52 -16.67 11.67
CA ASN A 561 1.50 -17.69 11.32
C ASN A 561 1.52 -18.84 12.34
N GLU A 562 1.38 -20.07 11.87
CA GLU A 562 1.30 -21.26 12.74
C GLU A 562 2.57 -21.47 13.59
N ASN A 563 3.75 -21.17 13.05
CA ASN A 563 5.01 -21.39 13.77
C ASN A 563 5.16 -20.42 14.95
N VAL A 564 4.83 -19.13 14.76
CA VAL A 564 4.90 -18.16 15.86
C VAL A 564 3.84 -18.46 16.93
N LYS A 565 2.63 -18.88 16.51
CA LYS A 565 1.58 -19.32 17.44
C LYS A 565 2.05 -20.48 18.32
N ALA A 566 2.69 -21.49 17.73
CA ALA A 566 3.24 -22.63 18.47
C ALA A 566 4.33 -22.20 19.47
N VAL A 567 5.26 -21.33 19.04
CA VAL A 567 6.31 -20.80 19.92
C VAL A 567 5.71 -20.03 21.10
N LEU A 568 4.79 -19.08 20.85
CA LEU A 568 4.14 -18.29 21.90
C LEU A 568 3.38 -19.18 22.89
N TYR A 569 2.63 -20.17 22.38
CA TYR A 569 1.89 -21.10 23.21
C TYR A 569 2.83 -21.93 24.11
N SER A 570 3.93 -22.45 23.56
CA SER A 570 4.90 -23.24 24.32
C SER A 570 5.54 -22.47 25.48
N ILE A 571 5.83 -21.18 25.27
CA ILE A 571 6.37 -20.30 26.32
C ILE A 571 5.30 -20.03 27.37
N LEU A 572 4.06 -19.73 26.96
CA LEU A 572 2.96 -19.43 27.85
C LEU A 572 2.65 -20.58 28.82
N VAL A 573 2.56 -21.82 28.33
CA VAL A 573 2.17 -22.98 29.16
C VAL A 573 3.31 -23.48 30.06
N ASN A 574 4.56 -23.08 29.81
CA ASN A 574 5.70 -23.50 30.61
C ASN A 574 5.77 -22.74 31.94
N THR A 575 5.29 -23.35 33.03
CA THR A 575 5.31 -22.75 34.38
C THR A 575 6.71 -22.57 34.98
N ALA A 576 7.76 -23.15 34.35
CA ALA A 576 9.14 -22.91 34.75
C ALA A 576 9.67 -21.55 34.27
N GLU A 577 8.99 -20.91 33.30
CA GLU A 577 9.36 -19.58 32.83
C GLU A 577 8.95 -18.49 33.83
N PRO A 578 9.74 -17.41 33.96
CA PRO A 578 9.32 -16.23 34.71
C PRO A 578 7.99 -15.69 34.20
N TYR A 579 7.15 -15.19 35.11
CA TYR A 579 5.81 -14.76 34.73
C TYR A 579 5.84 -13.68 33.65
N GLU A 580 6.84 -12.79 33.62
CA GLU A 580 6.95 -11.71 32.65
C GLU A 580 7.10 -12.24 31.23
N VAL A 581 7.89 -13.31 31.06
CA VAL A 581 8.13 -14.01 29.79
C VAL A 581 6.85 -14.69 29.31
N ARG A 582 6.09 -15.28 30.24
CA ARG A 582 4.79 -15.93 29.95
C ARG A 582 3.70 -14.92 29.61
N VAL A 583 3.65 -13.80 30.34
CA VAL A 583 2.69 -12.71 30.10
C VAL A 583 2.93 -12.09 28.73
N ILE A 584 4.16 -11.76 28.34
CA ILE A 584 4.41 -11.18 27.01
C ILE A 584 4.04 -12.17 25.88
N ALA A 585 4.19 -13.48 26.11
CA ALA A 585 3.70 -14.49 25.18
C ALA A 585 2.17 -14.50 25.09
N ALA A 586 1.46 -14.36 26.22
CA ALA A 586 0.00 -14.20 26.26
C ALA A 586 -0.47 -12.95 25.51
N LEU A 587 0.21 -11.80 25.67
CA LEU A 587 -0.13 -10.56 24.96
C LEU A 587 -0.03 -10.69 23.43
N ASN A 588 0.81 -11.59 22.93
CA ASN A 588 0.99 -11.81 21.51
C ASN A 588 0.12 -12.94 20.95
N ILE A 589 -0.18 -13.97 21.75
CA ILE A 589 -0.91 -15.14 21.25
C ILE A 589 -2.36 -14.80 20.86
N PHE A 590 -3.02 -13.86 21.54
CA PHE A 590 -4.36 -13.42 21.15
C PHE A 590 -4.40 -12.89 19.72
N MET A 591 -3.35 -12.18 19.28
CA MET A 591 -3.24 -11.69 17.91
C MET A 591 -2.83 -12.76 16.90
N ALA A 592 -2.22 -13.86 17.36
CA ALA A 592 -1.96 -15.04 16.54
C ALA A 592 -3.19 -15.94 16.33
N VAL A 593 -4.33 -15.60 16.97
CA VAL A 593 -5.58 -16.37 16.97
C VAL A 593 -5.35 -17.82 17.42
N PRO A 594 -5.36 -18.08 18.74
CA PRO A 594 -5.14 -19.44 19.27
C PRO A 594 -6.23 -20.39 18.77
N SER A 595 -5.91 -21.68 18.63
CA SER A 595 -6.92 -22.69 18.30
C SER A 595 -7.95 -22.82 19.43
N SER A 596 -9.07 -23.48 19.16
CA SER A 596 -10.10 -23.71 20.19
C SER A 596 -9.55 -24.50 21.38
N GLU A 597 -8.69 -25.48 21.12
CA GLU A 597 -8.02 -26.31 22.13
C GLU A 597 -7.03 -25.48 22.95
N MET A 598 -6.20 -24.66 22.29
CA MET A 598 -5.28 -23.74 22.97
C MET A 598 -6.05 -22.77 23.87
N MET A 599 -7.14 -22.20 23.35
CA MET A 599 -7.99 -21.27 24.10
C MET A 599 -8.64 -21.95 25.31
N GLN A 600 -9.06 -23.21 25.19
CA GLN A 600 -9.64 -23.98 26.29
C GLN A 600 -8.61 -24.23 27.40
N VAL A 601 -7.37 -24.56 27.05
CA VAL A 601 -6.26 -24.69 28.02
C VAL A 601 -5.98 -23.35 28.68
N MET A 602 -5.87 -22.27 27.90
CA MET A 602 -5.67 -20.91 28.41
C MET A 602 -6.78 -20.50 29.38
N ALA A 603 -8.05 -20.83 29.08
CA ALA A 603 -9.17 -20.58 29.97
C ALA A 603 -9.05 -21.38 31.28
N HIS A 604 -8.66 -22.65 31.22
CA HIS A 604 -8.41 -23.44 32.43
C HIS A 604 -7.28 -22.86 33.29
N MET A 605 -6.19 -22.42 32.65
CA MET A 605 -5.05 -21.77 33.32
C MET A 605 -5.47 -20.53 34.13
N THR A 606 -6.54 -19.83 33.75
CA THR A 606 -7.05 -18.69 34.53
C THR A 606 -7.45 -19.05 35.97
N ASN A 607 -7.67 -20.33 36.27
CA ASN A 607 -7.99 -20.83 37.61
C ASN A 607 -6.80 -21.50 38.30
N ILE A 608 -5.94 -22.20 37.54
CA ILE A 608 -4.94 -23.10 38.11
C ILE A 608 -3.49 -22.62 37.99
N ASP A 609 -3.22 -21.57 37.21
CA ASP A 609 -1.85 -21.12 37.01
C ASP A 609 -1.24 -20.62 38.32
N PRO A 610 0.00 -21.00 38.67
CA PRO A 610 0.64 -20.54 39.90
C PRO A 610 0.84 -19.03 39.96
N SER A 611 1.00 -18.36 38.80
CA SER A 611 1.20 -16.92 38.75
C SER A 611 -0.12 -16.18 38.60
N THR A 612 -0.47 -15.36 39.59
CA THR A 612 -1.62 -14.44 39.51
C THR A 612 -1.49 -13.45 38.35
N GLN A 613 -0.27 -13.10 37.94
CA GLN A 613 0.00 -12.24 36.77
C GLN A 613 -0.43 -12.93 35.46
N VAL A 614 -0.15 -14.23 35.32
CA VAL A 614 -0.55 -15.03 34.15
C VAL A 614 -2.06 -15.29 34.17
N ARG A 615 -2.64 -15.62 35.34
CA ARG A 615 -4.11 -15.77 35.46
C ARG A 615 -4.84 -14.49 35.03
N ALA A 616 -4.37 -13.32 35.48
CA ALA A 616 -4.98 -12.03 35.19
C ALA A 616 -4.96 -11.69 33.69
N VAL A 617 -3.81 -11.82 33.02
CA VAL A 617 -3.71 -11.47 31.58
C VAL A 617 -4.58 -12.39 30.72
N LEU A 618 -4.65 -13.68 31.05
CA LEU A 618 -5.47 -14.64 30.32
C LEU A 618 -6.96 -14.39 30.56
N ALA A 619 -7.38 -14.21 31.82
CA ALA A 619 -8.78 -13.98 32.15
C ALA A 619 -9.30 -12.67 31.54
N ASN A 620 -8.54 -11.59 31.68
CA ASN A 620 -8.91 -10.31 31.08
C ASN A 620 -8.87 -10.38 29.56
N GLY A 621 -7.80 -10.92 28.97
CA GLY A 621 -7.64 -11.05 27.53
C GLY A 621 -8.77 -11.85 26.86
N ILE A 622 -9.16 -13.00 27.43
CA ILE A 622 -10.30 -13.80 26.93
C ILE A 622 -11.60 -13.00 27.03
N ASN A 623 -11.84 -12.33 28.17
CA ASN A 623 -13.07 -11.56 28.39
C ASN A 623 -13.19 -10.34 27.46
N PHE A 624 -12.08 -9.69 27.10
CA PHE A 624 -12.03 -8.60 26.13
C PHE A 624 -12.16 -9.13 24.70
N ALA A 625 -11.42 -10.18 24.34
CA ALA A 625 -11.50 -10.85 23.04
C ALA A 625 -12.94 -11.28 22.68
N ALA A 626 -13.66 -11.87 23.64
CA ALA A 626 -15.04 -12.33 23.45
C ALA A 626 -16.05 -11.20 23.14
N LYS A 627 -15.67 -9.93 23.33
CA LYS A 627 -16.53 -8.76 23.10
C LYS A 627 -16.21 -8.01 21.80
N LEU A 628 -15.18 -8.42 21.07
CA LEU A 628 -14.81 -7.79 19.80
C LEU A 628 -15.91 -7.96 18.76
N LYS A 629 -16.15 -6.90 18.00
CA LYS A 629 -17.23 -6.79 17.00
C LYS A 629 -16.71 -6.59 15.58
N ASP A 630 -15.47 -6.12 15.43
CA ASP A 630 -14.83 -5.94 14.14
C ASP A 630 -14.66 -7.30 13.46
N PRO A 631 -15.15 -7.46 12.21
CA PRO A 631 -15.07 -8.71 11.45
C PRO A 631 -13.65 -9.30 11.40
N ARG A 632 -12.61 -8.46 11.38
CA ARG A 632 -11.20 -8.89 11.37
C ARG A 632 -10.84 -9.81 12.54
N PHE A 633 -11.49 -9.63 13.69
CA PHE A 633 -11.24 -10.41 14.91
C PHE A 633 -12.35 -11.43 15.22
N SER A 634 -13.23 -11.71 14.26
CA SER A 634 -14.39 -12.59 14.47
C SER A 634 -14.02 -14.00 14.92
N ASP A 635 -12.95 -14.59 14.39
CA ASP A 635 -12.48 -15.93 14.79
C ASP A 635 -11.98 -15.94 16.24
N LEU A 636 -11.21 -14.92 16.62
CA LEU A 636 -10.73 -14.72 17.99
C LEU A 636 -11.92 -14.55 18.95
N ALA A 637 -12.89 -13.70 18.58
CA ALA A 637 -14.06 -13.42 19.39
C ALA A 637 -14.93 -14.66 19.61
N LYS A 638 -15.22 -15.43 18.56
CA LYS A 638 -15.98 -16.68 18.65
C LYS A 638 -15.27 -17.70 19.52
N THR A 639 -13.96 -17.86 19.34
CA THR A 639 -13.15 -18.81 20.11
C THR A 639 -13.11 -18.42 21.58
N ALA A 640 -12.89 -17.14 21.90
CA ALA A 640 -12.92 -16.64 23.28
C ALA A 640 -14.29 -16.79 23.94
N GLN A 641 -15.38 -16.51 23.19
CA GLN A 641 -16.75 -16.68 23.68
C GLN A 641 -17.06 -18.14 24.00
N SER A 642 -16.53 -19.09 23.21
CA SER A 642 -16.76 -20.52 23.42
C SER A 642 -16.21 -21.05 24.74
N VAL A 643 -15.14 -20.45 25.28
CA VAL A 643 -14.48 -20.90 26.52
C VAL A 643 -14.84 -20.06 27.73
N LYS A 644 -15.70 -19.05 27.58
CA LYS A 644 -15.98 -18.05 28.62
C LYS A 644 -16.46 -18.65 29.93
N TYR A 645 -17.18 -19.77 29.87
CA TYR A 645 -17.67 -20.50 31.06
C TYR A 645 -16.56 -21.19 31.87
N LEU A 646 -15.35 -21.33 31.31
CA LEU A 646 -14.17 -21.89 31.99
C LEU A 646 -13.28 -20.81 32.61
N VAL A 647 -13.50 -19.54 32.28
CA VAL A 647 -12.67 -18.42 32.76
C VAL A 647 -12.97 -18.15 34.24
N SER A 648 -11.92 -17.90 35.01
CA SER A 648 -11.99 -17.57 36.43
C SER A 648 -12.90 -16.36 36.71
N GLU A 649 -13.69 -16.46 37.78
CA GLU A 649 -14.50 -15.36 38.32
C GLU A 649 -13.69 -14.42 39.24
N GLU A 650 -12.41 -14.71 39.49
CA GLU A 650 -11.50 -13.88 40.28
C GLU A 650 -11.42 -12.45 39.71
N ARG A 651 -11.52 -11.44 40.57
CA ARG A 651 -11.39 -10.04 40.16
C ARG A 651 -9.94 -9.59 40.29
N PHE A 652 -9.29 -9.42 39.14
CA PHE A 652 -7.90 -8.95 39.08
C PHE A 652 -7.84 -7.42 39.12
N GLY A 653 -7.03 -6.87 40.04
CA GLY A 653 -6.80 -5.43 40.17
C GLY A 653 -5.83 -4.87 39.11
N TYR A 654 -5.76 -3.53 39.00
CA TYR A 654 -4.96 -2.82 37.98
C TYR A 654 -3.43 -3.03 38.07
N ARG A 655 -2.91 -3.62 39.16
CA ARG A 655 -1.47 -3.93 39.32
C ARG A 655 -1.08 -5.23 38.61
N LEU A 656 -2.06 -6.06 38.30
CA LEU A 656 -1.86 -7.34 37.64
C LEU A 656 -1.92 -7.15 36.12
N SER A 657 -1.13 -7.97 35.43
CA SER A 657 -0.97 -7.92 33.98
C SER A 657 -2.32 -8.05 33.27
N THR A 658 -2.47 -7.31 32.18
CA THR A 658 -3.73 -7.29 31.42
C THR A 658 -3.48 -7.10 29.94
N ASP A 659 -4.42 -7.58 29.14
CA ASP A 659 -4.57 -7.25 27.73
C ASP A 659 -5.97 -6.70 27.50
N SER A 660 -6.09 -5.38 27.38
CA SER A 660 -7.35 -4.69 27.12
C SER A 660 -7.46 -4.39 25.63
N ILE A 661 -8.03 -5.34 24.88
CA ILE A 661 -8.38 -5.16 23.47
C ILE A 661 -9.86 -4.78 23.33
N ILE A 662 -10.11 -3.66 22.69
CA ILE A 662 -11.46 -3.11 22.50
C ILE A 662 -11.56 -2.64 21.06
N ASP A 663 -12.70 -2.91 20.43
CA ASP A 663 -13.03 -2.32 19.15
C ASP A 663 -14.35 -1.56 19.16
N GLU A 664 -14.48 -0.69 18.18
CA GLU A 664 -15.73 -0.08 17.76
C GLU A 664 -15.85 -0.30 16.26
N TYR A 665 -17.00 -0.82 15.84
CA TYR A 665 -17.30 -1.13 14.45
C TYR A 665 -18.72 -0.68 14.13
N THR A 666 -18.86 0.10 13.06
CA THR A 666 -20.15 0.44 12.47
C THR A 666 -20.23 -0.15 11.07
N SER A 667 -21.22 -1.01 10.83
CA SER A 667 -21.48 -1.58 9.50
C SER A 667 -21.83 -0.49 8.49
N ASP A 668 -22.54 0.54 8.95
CA ASP A 668 -23.11 1.55 8.07
C ASP A 668 -22.03 2.47 7.50
N ASP A 669 -21.25 3.11 8.38
CA ASP A 669 -20.18 4.03 7.97
C ASP A 669 -18.89 3.30 7.65
N ASP A 670 -18.86 2.00 7.87
CA ASP A 670 -17.72 1.16 7.63
C ASP A 670 -16.49 1.71 8.39
N ILE A 671 -16.70 2.27 9.57
CA ILE A 671 -15.65 2.81 10.44
C ILE A 671 -15.29 1.73 11.45
N ALA A 672 -13.99 1.47 11.61
CA ALA A 672 -13.48 0.54 12.60
C ALA A 672 -12.29 1.16 13.34
N TYR A 673 -12.31 1.09 14.66
CA TYR A 673 -11.16 1.38 15.50
C TYR A 673 -10.91 0.19 16.42
N PHE A 674 -9.65 -0.23 16.52
CA PHE A 674 -9.21 -1.24 17.46
C PHE A 674 -8.14 -0.60 18.35
N ARG A 675 -8.36 -0.66 19.66
CA ARG A 675 -7.43 -0.18 20.68
C ARG A 675 -6.93 -1.37 21.48
N GLU A 676 -5.61 -1.42 21.66
CA GLU A 676 -4.95 -2.31 22.60
C GLU A 676 -4.31 -1.47 23.71
N LEU A 677 -4.58 -1.84 24.96
CA LEU A 677 -3.80 -1.40 26.11
C LEU A 677 -3.34 -2.64 26.86
N SER A 678 -2.06 -2.95 26.76
CA SER A 678 -1.47 -4.15 27.34
C SER A 678 -0.27 -3.81 28.22
N TYR A 679 -0.12 -4.54 29.33
CA TYR A 679 1.00 -4.32 30.24
C TYR A 679 1.36 -5.55 31.06
N ILE A 680 2.63 -5.60 31.46
CA ILE A 680 3.18 -6.57 32.42
C ILE A 680 3.27 -5.88 33.78
N GLY A 681 2.52 -6.38 34.76
CA GLY A 681 2.53 -5.84 36.13
C GLY A 681 3.89 -6.00 36.82
N SER A 682 4.21 -5.07 37.72
CA SER A 682 5.38 -5.18 38.61
C SER A 682 4.98 -5.79 39.95
N GLU A 683 5.89 -6.54 40.59
CA GLU A 683 5.68 -7.04 41.95
C GLU A 683 5.89 -5.97 43.03
N ASP A 684 6.74 -4.97 42.74
CA ASP A 684 7.26 -4.00 43.71
C ASP A 684 6.83 -2.54 43.44
N ASN A 685 6.08 -2.29 42.37
CA ASN A 685 5.68 -0.95 41.96
C ASN A 685 4.26 -0.92 41.37
N TYR A 686 3.60 0.24 41.47
CA TYR A 686 2.29 0.47 40.84
C TYR A 686 2.40 0.50 39.32
N MET A 687 3.50 1.03 38.79
CA MET A 687 3.71 1.14 37.35
C MET A 687 4.18 -0.20 36.77
N PRO A 688 3.76 -0.54 35.56
CA PRO A 688 4.13 -1.79 34.92
C PRO A 688 5.59 -1.79 34.40
N LEU A 689 6.18 -2.99 34.29
CA LEU A 689 7.51 -3.21 33.71
C LEU A 689 7.50 -3.04 32.18
N TYR A 690 6.37 -3.31 31.55
CA TYR A 690 6.12 -3.16 30.13
C TYR A 690 4.72 -2.57 29.95
N HIS A 691 4.59 -1.54 29.14
CA HIS A 691 3.32 -0.94 28.78
C HIS A 691 3.28 -0.70 27.29
N ARG A 692 2.18 -1.07 26.66
CA ARG A 692 1.91 -0.89 25.25
C ARG A 692 0.53 -0.29 25.08
N SER A 693 0.47 0.79 24.33
CA SER A 693 -0.77 1.38 23.83
C SER A 693 -0.71 1.37 22.31
N ALA A 694 -1.69 0.74 21.65
CA ALA A 694 -1.77 0.69 20.19
C ALA A 694 -3.18 1.02 19.69
N LEU A 695 -3.22 1.66 18.53
CA LEU A 695 -4.43 2.05 17.83
C LEU A 695 -4.33 1.61 16.37
N ARG A 696 -5.33 0.87 15.91
CA ARG A 696 -5.56 0.53 14.51
C ARG A 696 -6.87 1.18 14.07
N SER A 697 -6.87 1.75 12.88
CA SER A 697 -8.11 2.21 12.24
C SER A 697 -8.50 1.21 11.14
N ARG A 698 -9.61 1.45 10.46
CA ARG A 698 -10.00 0.57 9.38
C ARG A 698 -9.03 0.57 8.21
N GLY A 699 -8.49 1.73 7.87
CA GLY A 699 -7.57 1.86 6.75
C GLY A 699 -6.14 1.42 7.06
N THR A 700 -5.85 0.86 8.24
CA THR A 700 -4.53 0.32 8.59
C THR A 700 -4.53 -1.19 8.39
N GLY A 701 -3.48 -1.70 7.76
CA GLY A 701 -3.25 -3.14 7.62
C GLY A 701 -3.15 -3.88 8.96
N ALA A 702 -3.24 -5.22 8.93
CA ALA A 702 -3.08 -6.07 10.13
C ALA A 702 -1.73 -5.85 10.85
N THR A 703 -0.71 -5.41 10.11
CA THR A 703 0.65 -5.13 10.59
C THR A 703 0.97 -3.63 10.70
N GLU A 704 -0.04 -2.77 10.58
CA GLU A 704 0.08 -1.31 10.69
C GLU A 704 -0.72 -0.80 11.88
N GLU A 705 -0.05 -0.08 12.77
CA GLU A 705 -0.69 0.48 13.96
C GLU A 705 0.11 1.70 14.44
N SER A 706 -0.60 2.64 15.04
CA SER A 706 0.01 3.71 15.82
C SER A 706 0.21 3.20 17.25
N GLN A 707 1.44 3.14 17.73
CA GLN A 707 1.76 2.56 19.04
C GLN A 707 2.86 3.33 19.79
N VAL A 708 2.74 3.24 21.11
CA VAL A 708 3.78 3.61 22.07
C VAL A 708 3.99 2.42 22.99
N THR A 709 5.24 1.99 23.11
CA THR A 709 5.65 0.95 24.04
C THR A 709 6.75 1.49 24.96
N LEU A 710 6.56 1.32 26.26
CA LEU A 710 7.51 1.65 27.31
C LEU A 710 7.90 0.35 28.01
N SER A 711 9.19 0.14 28.25
CA SER A 711 9.62 -1.04 29.00
C SER A 711 10.90 -0.79 29.78
N VAL A 712 11.01 -1.45 30.94
CA VAL A 712 12.17 -1.35 31.82
C VAL A 712 12.36 -2.66 32.59
N THR A 713 13.60 -2.95 32.97
CA THR A 713 13.96 -4.14 33.78
C THR A 713 13.28 -4.12 35.16
N GLY A 714 13.24 -2.95 35.80
CA GLY A 714 12.57 -2.73 37.08
C GLY A 714 12.22 -1.26 37.28
N VAL A 715 10.95 -0.96 37.56
CA VAL A 715 10.51 0.43 37.77
C VAL A 715 11.11 1.00 39.04
N GLN A 716 11.10 0.24 40.14
CA GLN A 716 11.64 0.71 41.41
C GLN A 716 13.14 0.99 41.29
N GLN A 717 13.89 0.10 40.63
CA GLN A 717 15.30 0.29 40.30
C GLN A 717 15.55 1.57 39.50
N LEU A 718 14.74 1.84 38.46
CA LEU A 718 14.83 3.07 37.66
C LEU A 718 14.58 4.32 38.51
N LEU A 719 13.53 4.32 39.32
CA LEU A 719 13.17 5.47 40.17
C LEU A 719 14.25 5.75 41.20
N GLU A 720 14.76 4.72 41.87
CA GLU A 720 15.86 4.85 42.84
C GLU A 720 17.13 5.37 42.18
N TYR A 721 17.47 4.89 40.98
CA TYR A 721 18.62 5.38 40.22
C TYR A 721 18.51 6.87 39.91
N ILE A 722 17.34 7.32 39.43
CA ILE A 722 17.06 8.73 39.11
C ILE A 722 17.10 9.59 40.38
N VAL A 723 16.44 9.15 41.46
CA VAL A 723 16.37 9.90 42.73
C VAL A 723 17.75 10.05 43.35
N ASN A 724 18.56 8.98 43.42
CA ASN A 724 19.90 9.02 43.99
C ASN A 724 20.86 9.93 43.20
N MET A 725 20.59 10.17 41.91
CA MET A 725 21.38 11.08 41.09
C MET A 725 20.96 12.55 41.27
N MET A 726 19.67 12.82 41.50
CA MET A 726 19.15 14.17 41.70
C MET A 726 19.26 14.67 43.14
N TYR A 727 19.19 13.77 44.12
CA TYR A 727 19.20 14.07 45.54
C TYR A 727 20.20 13.15 46.26
N GLN A 728 21.08 13.72 47.08
CA GLN A 728 21.76 12.93 48.12
C GLN A 728 20.78 12.81 49.29
N PRO A 729 20.20 11.62 49.57
CA PRO A 729 19.35 11.48 50.74
C PRO A 729 20.18 11.80 51.99
N GLU A 730 19.65 12.66 52.88
CA GLU A 730 20.22 12.80 54.22
C GLU A 730 20.24 11.41 54.86
N LYS A 731 21.43 10.90 55.17
CA LYS A 731 21.57 9.63 55.89
C LYS A 731 20.90 9.81 57.25
N ALA A 732 19.70 9.29 57.41
CA ALA A 732 19.09 9.14 58.72
C ALA A 732 20.06 8.30 59.58
N THR A 733 20.66 8.92 60.58
CA THR A 733 21.44 8.24 61.61
C THR A 733 20.47 7.47 62.49
N VAL A 734 20.09 6.28 62.07
CA VAL A 734 19.32 5.34 62.88
C VAL A 734 20.32 4.48 63.64
N ASP A 735 20.29 4.54 64.97
CA ASP A 735 21.16 3.74 65.85
C ASP A 735 20.67 2.27 65.85
N LEU A 736 21.04 1.52 64.82
CA LEU A 736 20.71 0.11 64.66
C LEU A 736 21.79 -0.75 65.32
N LYS A 737 21.38 -1.62 66.26
CA LYS A 737 22.24 -2.58 66.98
C LYS A 737 23.05 -3.51 66.04
N PHE A 738 22.57 -3.73 64.82
CA PHE A 738 23.27 -4.46 63.76
C PHE A 738 23.10 -3.72 62.43
N SER A 739 24.18 -3.62 61.64
CA SER A 739 24.07 -3.12 60.27
C SER A 739 23.34 -4.13 59.37
N ALA A 740 22.63 -3.65 58.34
CA ALA A 740 21.94 -4.51 57.37
C ALA A 740 22.87 -5.57 56.76
N LYS A 741 24.13 -5.20 56.51
CA LYS A 741 25.17 -6.13 56.02
C LYS A 741 25.48 -7.24 57.03
N LYS A 742 25.64 -6.90 58.31
CA LYS A 742 25.92 -7.88 59.39
C LYS A 742 24.71 -8.78 59.65
N LEU A 743 23.49 -8.27 59.45
CA LEU A 743 22.26 -9.05 59.51
C LEU A 743 22.16 -10.04 58.35
N ALA A 744 22.45 -9.60 57.13
CA ALA A 744 22.44 -10.44 55.92
C ALA A 744 23.45 -11.59 56.01
N GLU A 745 24.67 -11.31 56.49
CA GLU A 745 25.70 -12.32 56.74
C GLU A 745 25.25 -13.34 57.79
N LYS A 746 24.65 -12.88 58.91
CA LYS A 746 24.13 -13.78 59.96
C LYS A 746 22.95 -14.64 59.50
N LEU A 747 22.09 -14.10 58.66
CA LEU A 747 20.92 -14.80 58.11
C LEU A 747 21.25 -15.61 56.85
N ASN A 748 22.53 -15.64 56.44
CA ASN A 748 23.01 -16.29 55.23
C ASN A 748 22.21 -15.86 53.97
N ILE A 749 21.79 -14.58 53.95
CA ILE A 749 21.03 -13.99 52.85
C ILE A 749 21.96 -13.85 51.66
N LYS A 750 21.73 -14.64 50.62
CA LYS A 750 22.44 -14.49 49.35
C LYS A 750 21.93 -13.23 48.64
N PRO A 751 22.79 -12.26 48.29
CA PRO A 751 22.38 -11.09 47.53
C PRO A 751 21.80 -11.54 46.19
N LYS A 752 20.56 -11.14 45.90
CA LYS A 752 19.98 -11.26 44.57
C LYS A 752 20.83 -10.39 43.65
N SER A 753 21.46 -10.97 42.62
CA SER A 753 22.11 -10.17 41.58
C SER A 753 20.99 -9.41 40.87
N TRP A 754 20.96 -8.09 41.02
CA TRP A 754 20.03 -7.27 40.24
C TRP A 754 20.44 -7.38 38.78
N ASP A 755 19.46 -7.64 37.91
CA ASP A 755 19.70 -7.51 36.48
C ASP A 755 20.11 -6.04 36.21
N PRO A 756 21.06 -5.79 35.29
CA PRO A 756 21.42 -4.44 34.90
C PRO A 756 20.18 -3.65 34.49
N LEU A 757 20.15 -2.33 34.77
CA LEU A 757 19.04 -1.50 34.33
C LEU A 757 19.06 -1.39 32.81
N GLU A 758 18.11 -2.05 32.16
CA GLU A 758 17.84 -1.94 30.72
C GLU A 758 16.42 -1.39 30.53
N GLY A 759 16.25 -0.48 29.59
CA GLY A 759 14.93 0.04 29.23
C GLY A 759 14.85 0.61 27.82
N SER A 760 13.62 0.77 27.35
CA SER A 760 13.36 1.37 26.04
C SER A 760 12.00 2.04 25.90
N ILE A 761 11.95 2.97 24.97
CA ILE A 761 10.77 3.62 24.44
C ILE A 761 10.71 3.30 22.95
N PHE A 762 9.69 2.57 22.53
CA PHE A 762 9.40 2.32 21.12
C PHE A 762 8.18 3.14 20.70
N LEU A 763 8.35 3.89 19.62
CA LEU A 763 7.31 4.72 19.01
C LEU A 763 7.13 4.25 17.58
N GLU A 764 5.90 3.96 17.21
CA GLU A 764 5.52 3.82 15.81
C GLU A 764 4.29 4.66 15.58
N ASN A 765 4.44 5.77 14.87
CA ASN A 765 3.35 6.70 14.59
C ASN A 765 3.51 7.18 13.16
N LEU A 766 2.39 7.37 12.46
CA LEU A 766 2.39 7.88 11.10
C LEU A 766 3.29 7.05 10.16
N ASN A 767 3.29 5.72 10.38
CA ASN A 767 4.11 4.72 9.69
C ASN A 767 5.65 4.86 9.88
N GLN A 768 6.12 5.73 10.77
CA GLN A 768 7.54 5.88 11.10
C GLN A 768 7.87 5.22 12.44
N GLN A 769 9.03 4.58 12.54
CA GLN A 769 9.46 3.87 13.74
C GLN A 769 10.68 4.54 14.39
N LYS A 770 10.68 4.61 15.72
CA LYS A 770 11.79 5.06 16.53
C LYS A 770 11.92 4.19 17.77
N LEU A 771 13.14 3.73 18.05
CA LEU A 771 13.48 3.01 19.26
C LEU A 771 14.55 3.80 20.02
N ILE A 772 14.24 4.17 21.26
CA ILE A 772 15.17 4.80 22.18
C ILE A 772 15.45 3.76 23.26
N THR A 773 16.67 3.25 23.31
CA THR A 773 17.14 2.33 24.35
C THR A 773 17.99 3.08 25.36
N PHE A 774 18.00 2.65 26.61
CA PHE A 774 18.85 3.23 27.63
C PHE A 774 19.30 2.20 28.66
N ASN A 775 20.49 2.43 29.20
CA ASN A 775 21.00 1.82 30.41
C ASN A 775 21.38 2.89 31.45
N GLU A 776 22.00 2.49 32.56
CA GLU A 776 22.47 3.40 33.60
C GLU A 776 23.40 4.51 33.06
N ALA A 777 24.36 4.16 32.19
CA ALA A 777 25.30 5.13 31.64
C ALA A 777 24.61 6.15 30.74
N ASP A 778 23.64 5.72 29.94
CA ASP A 778 22.86 6.62 29.07
C ASP A 778 21.98 7.56 29.90
N LEU A 779 21.30 7.04 30.93
CA LEU A 779 20.50 7.85 31.86
C LEU A 779 21.36 8.89 32.58
N LYS A 780 22.55 8.48 33.03
CA LYS A 780 23.51 9.41 33.65
C LYS A 780 23.93 10.50 32.69
N ALA A 781 24.29 10.15 31.46
CA ALA A 781 24.68 11.13 30.44
C ALA A 781 23.55 12.11 30.13
N PHE A 782 22.31 11.61 30.02
CA PHE A 782 21.13 12.43 29.80
C PHE A 782 20.87 13.41 30.96
N ILE A 783 20.86 12.93 32.21
CA ILE A 783 20.61 13.76 33.40
C ILE A 783 21.72 14.81 33.57
N VAL A 784 22.99 14.42 33.42
CA VAL A 784 24.13 15.36 33.47
C VAL A 784 24.01 16.43 32.39
N GLY A 785 23.62 16.06 31.17
CA GLY A 785 23.38 17.01 30.08
C GLY A 785 22.24 18.00 30.38
N LEU A 786 21.17 17.55 31.05
CA LEU A 786 20.10 18.45 31.50
C LEU A 786 20.61 19.43 32.56
N ILE A 787 21.40 18.97 33.54
CA ILE A 787 21.97 19.80 34.59
C ILE A 787 22.94 20.83 34.03
N GLN A 788 23.82 20.44 33.10
CA GLN A 788 24.78 21.34 32.46
C GLN A 788 24.09 22.46 31.66
N ASN A 789 22.93 22.17 31.06
CA ASN A 789 22.14 23.14 30.31
C ASN A 789 21.09 23.88 31.16
N ALA A 790 21.10 23.70 32.49
CA ALA A 790 20.11 24.30 33.38
C ALA A 790 20.09 25.84 33.28
N GLU A 791 21.25 26.51 33.14
CA GLU A 791 21.28 27.96 32.95
C GLU A 791 20.56 28.44 31.69
N GLN A 792 20.64 27.67 30.60
CA GLN A 792 19.95 27.98 29.35
C GLN A 792 18.44 27.75 29.49
N LEU A 793 18.04 26.66 30.17
CA LEU A 793 16.65 26.36 30.51
C LEU A 793 16.04 27.42 31.45
N LEU A 794 16.83 28.00 32.36
CA LEU A 794 16.43 29.13 33.21
C LEU A 794 16.26 30.44 32.43
N LYS A 795 17.05 30.65 31.37
CA LYS A 795 16.93 31.83 30.48
C LYS A 795 15.71 31.76 29.57
N GLY A 796 15.25 30.55 29.27
CA GLY A 796 14.15 30.28 28.35
C GLY A 796 14.67 29.73 27.03
N VAL A 797 14.04 28.68 26.52
CA VAL A 797 14.39 28.03 25.25
C VAL A 797 13.21 28.12 24.30
N ASP A 798 13.45 28.72 23.13
CA ASP A 798 12.51 28.68 22.02
C ASP A 798 12.51 27.29 21.40
N VAL A 799 11.34 26.66 21.37
CA VAL A 799 11.11 25.35 20.78
C VAL A 799 10.33 25.55 19.49
N GLN A 800 10.93 25.12 18.38
CA GLN A 800 10.28 25.15 17.09
C GLN A 800 10.48 23.80 16.40
N TYR A 801 9.39 23.08 16.17
CA TYR A 801 9.38 21.82 15.44
C TYR A 801 8.23 21.81 14.47
N THR A 802 8.49 21.51 13.21
CA THR A 802 7.44 21.33 12.20
C THR A 802 7.77 20.08 11.40
N LYS A 803 6.76 19.22 11.22
CA LYS A 803 6.83 18.03 10.39
C LYS A 803 5.62 18.01 9.47
N ILE A 804 5.88 17.83 8.18
CA ILE A 804 4.84 17.68 7.17
C ILE A 804 5.04 16.31 6.53
N LEU A 805 3.98 15.55 6.38
CA LEU A 805 4.04 14.21 5.79
C LEU A 805 2.68 13.81 5.21
N ASN A 806 2.68 12.84 4.31
CA ASN A 806 1.49 12.13 3.87
C ASN A 806 1.40 10.84 4.66
N HIS A 807 0.41 10.78 5.57
CA HIS A 807 0.25 9.62 6.44
C HIS A 807 -0.05 8.36 5.64
N LYS A 808 -0.85 8.50 4.59
CA LYS A 808 -1.21 7.46 3.63
C LYS A 808 -1.21 8.02 2.23
N GLN A 809 -0.77 7.19 1.29
CA GLN A 809 -0.83 7.44 -0.14
C GLN A 809 -1.19 6.14 -0.82
N THR A 810 -2.32 6.12 -1.52
CA THR A 810 -2.74 4.95 -2.30
C THR A 810 -2.98 5.39 -3.72
N TYR A 811 -2.43 4.64 -4.67
CA TYR A 811 -2.65 4.86 -6.09
C TYR A 811 -2.96 3.53 -6.76
N VAL A 812 -4.00 3.49 -7.59
CA VAL A 812 -4.38 2.33 -8.39
C VAL A 812 -4.79 2.81 -9.77
N ALA A 813 -4.24 2.24 -10.82
CA ALA A 813 -4.64 2.48 -12.19
C ALA A 813 -4.68 1.18 -12.99
N PHE A 814 -5.70 1.03 -13.83
CA PHE A 814 -5.89 -0.13 -14.70
C PHE A 814 -6.74 0.24 -15.93
N PRO A 815 -6.67 -0.54 -17.02
CA PRO A 815 -7.46 -0.32 -18.24
C PRO A 815 -8.97 -0.51 -18.05
N LEU A 816 -9.76 0.38 -18.68
CA LEU A 816 -11.18 0.20 -18.95
C LEU A 816 -11.40 -0.35 -20.37
N ALA A 817 -12.60 -0.89 -20.63
CA ALA A 817 -12.99 -1.47 -21.91
C ALA A 817 -12.74 -0.55 -23.13
N SER A 818 -12.91 0.77 -22.99
CA SER A 818 -12.67 1.74 -24.06
C SER A 818 -11.19 1.95 -24.42
N GLY A 819 -10.26 1.27 -23.75
CA GLY A 819 -8.82 1.46 -23.95
C GLY A 819 -8.27 2.69 -23.24
N VAL A 820 -9.03 3.27 -22.31
CA VAL A 820 -8.58 4.39 -21.45
C VAL A 820 -8.18 3.86 -20.06
N PRO A 821 -7.11 4.38 -19.45
CA PRO A 821 -6.74 3.99 -18.09
C PRO A 821 -7.64 4.65 -17.05
N PHE A 822 -8.31 3.86 -16.23
CA PHE A 822 -8.85 4.31 -14.95
C PHE A 822 -7.70 4.64 -13.99
N TYR A 823 -7.92 5.61 -13.10
CA TYR A 823 -7.06 5.83 -11.95
C TYR A 823 -7.87 6.20 -10.70
N PHE A 824 -7.28 5.88 -9.55
CA PHE A 824 -7.70 6.27 -8.22
C PHE A 824 -6.47 6.70 -7.43
N GLU A 825 -6.59 7.81 -6.72
CA GLU A 825 -5.56 8.34 -5.85
C GLU A 825 -6.17 8.83 -4.53
N TYR A 826 -5.60 8.38 -3.42
CA TYR A 826 -5.94 8.82 -2.08
C TYR A 826 -4.70 9.31 -1.34
N ASN A 827 -4.75 10.51 -0.76
CA ASN A 827 -3.68 11.08 0.06
C ASN A 827 -4.22 11.60 1.39
N GLU A 828 -3.43 11.41 2.45
CA GLU A 828 -3.70 11.99 3.76
C GLU A 828 -2.56 12.92 4.21
N PRO A 829 -2.42 14.11 3.61
CA PRO A 829 -1.41 15.06 4.04
C PRO A 829 -1.74 15.58 5.44
N LEU A 830 -0.71 15.75 6.27
CA LEU A 830 -0.83 16.35 7.58
C LEU A 830 0.38 17.20 7.94
N ILE A 831 0.16 18.12 8.86
CA ILE A 831 1.19 18.93 9.50
C ILE A 831 1.07 18.81 11.02
N LEU A 832 2.21 18.61 11.66
CA LEU A 832 2.42 18.72 13.10
C LEU A 832 3.39 19.87 13.34
N SER A 833 2.98 20.88 14.09
CA SER A 833 3.84 22.01 14.45
C SER A 833 3.77 22.28 15.95
N PHE A 834 4.92 22.48 16.56
CA PHE A 834 5.10 22.87 17.96
C PHE A 834 5.98 24.12 17.97
N ASN A 835 5.41 25.24 18.39
CA ASN A 835 6.12 26.51 18.48
C ASN A 835 5.92 27.10 19.88
N GLY A 836 6.96 27.59 20.52
CA GLY A 836 6.80 28.14 21.86
C GLY A 836 8.09 28.49 22.58
N ASN A 837 7.96 28.99 23.81
CA ASN A 837 9.06 29.25 24.71
C ASN A 837 8.83 28.50 26.03
N VAL A 838 9.85 27.79 26.49
CA VAL A 838 9.85 27.08 27.77
C VAL A 838 10.91 27.68 28.67
N LYS A 839 10.51 28.15 29.86
CA LYS A 839 11.39 28.74 30.86
C LYS A 839 11.21 28.08 32.21
N PHE A 840 12.29 27.58 32.77
CA PHE A 840 12.31 27.05 34.13
C PHE A 840 12.60 28.19 35.12
N GLN A 841 11.94 28.18 36.26
CA GLN A 841 12.24 29.06 37.39
C GLN A 841 12.39 28.24 38.64
N PHE A 842 13.44 28.51 39.42
CA PHE A 842 13.68 27.86 40.70
C PHE A 842 13.46 28.87 41.82
N GLU A 843 12.52 28.58 42.72
CA GLU A 843 12.24 29.42 43.87
C GLU A 843 12.98 28.89 45.11
N LYS A 844 14.06 29.57 45.48
CA LYS A 844 14.94 29.18 46.60
C LYS A 844 14.21 29.07 47.96
N LYS A 845 13.14 29.83 48.19
CA LYS A 845 12.44 29.86 49.49
C LYS A 845 11.53 28.65 49.70
N SER A 846 10.88 28.17 48.65
CA SER A 846 9.99 27.01 48.67
C SER A 846 10.69 25.71 48.25
N ASN A 847 11.90 25.81 47.71
CA ASN A 847 12.63 24.71 47.08
C ASN A 847 11.83 24.05 45.94
N GLN A 848 11.00 24.84 45.24
CA GLN A 848 10.11 24.40 44.17
C GLN A 848 10.60 24.88 42.80
N PHE A 849 10.40 24.03 41.79
CA PHE A 849 10.63 24.35 40.39
C PHE A 849 9.30 24.69 39.72
N TYR A 850 9.24 25.84 39.04
CA TYR A 850 8.13 26.25 38.21
C TYR A 850 8.54 26.20 36.73
N VAL A 851 7.64 25.71 35.89
CA VAL A 851 7.82 25.72 34.43
C VAL A 851 6.85 26.71 33.84
N HIS A 852 7.36 27.84 33.35
CA HIS A 852 6.59 28.77 32.53
C HIS A 852 6.66 28.29 31.08
N LYS A 853 5.49 28.01 30.50
CA LYS A 853 5.37 27.48 29.14
C LYS A 853 4.36 28.32 28.36
N ASN A 854 4.77 28.77 27.18
CA ASN A 854 3.87 29.23 26.14
C ASN A 854 4.11 28.35 24.92
N ILE A 855 3.22 27.40 24.65
CA ILE A 855 3.39 26.38 23.61
C ILE A 855 2.13 26.34 22.76
N ASP A 856 2.30 26.63 21.48
CA ASP A 856 1.29 26.46 20.45
C ASP A 856 1.51 25.11 19.76
N PHE A 857 0.50 24.25 19.82
CA PHE A 857 0.46 22.98 19.09
C PHE A 857 -0.55 23.08 17.95
N THR A 858 -0.10 22.82 16.73
CA THR A 858 -0.95 22.78 15.54
C THR A 858 -0.95 21.38 14.94
N TYR A 859 -2.15 20.85 14.74
CA TYR A 859 -2.42 19.63 13.98
C TYR A 859 -3.46 19.95 12.91
N ALA A 860 -3.11 19.71 11.65
CA ALA A 860 -4.06 19.77 10.53
C ALA A 860 -3.84 18.57 9.61
N ARG A 861 -4.93 18.05 9.06
CA ARG A 861 -4.96 16.87 8.17
C ARG A 861 -6.06 17.07 7.12
N ASN A 862 -5.78 16.69 5.88
CA ASN A 862 -6.81 16.53 4.85
C ASN A 862 -6.99 15.04 4.52
N LEU A 863 -8.15 14.69 3.96
CA LEU A 863 -8.43 13.38 3.36
C LEU A 863 -8.79 13.66 1.90
N ASP A 864 -7.84 13.44 1.00
CA ASP A 864 -7.98 13.82 -0.41
C ASP A 864 -8.13 12.54 -1.23
N GLY A 865 -9.36 12.23 -1.69
CA GLY A 865 -9.65 11.09 -2.56
C GLY A 865 -10.06 11.55 -3.95
N SER A 866 -9.40 11.08 -4.99
CA SER A 866 -9.74 11.43 -6.37
C SER A 866 -9.77 10.18 -7.24
N LEU A 867 -10.66 10.15 -8.23
CA LEU A 867 -10.72 9.08 -9.21
C LEU A 867 -11.22 9.59 -10.55
N GLY A 868 -10.98 8.81 -11.57
CA GLY A 868 -11.46 9.07 -12.91
C GLY A 868 -10.72 8.24 -13.92
N PHE A 869 -10.43 8.84 -15.06
CA PHE A 869 -9.66 8.21 -16.11
C PHE A 869 -8.73 9.22 -16.79
N LEU A 870 -7.67 8.69 -17.38
CA LEU A 870 -6.77 9.46 -18.23
C LEU A 870 -7.37 9.47 -19.65
N ASP A 871 -7.81 10.63 -20.11
CA ASP A 871 -8.22 10.84 -21.49
C ASP A 871 -6.98 10.81 -22.38
N MET A 872 -6.77 9.67 -23.04
CA MET A 872 -5.60 9.42 -23.88
C MET A 872 -5.59 10.27 -25.17
N LEU A 873 -6.72 10.86 -25.57
CA LEU A 873 -6.79 11.70 -26.77
C LEU A 873 -6.35 13.14 -26.50
N LYS A 874 -6.54 13.61 -25.26
CA LYS A 874 -6.12 14.94 -24.81
C LYS A 874 -4.94 14.93 -23.84
N GLU A 875 -4.55 13.76 -23.35
CA GLU A 875 -3.57 13.56 -22.27
C GLU A 875 -3.96 14.33 -20.99
N GLU A 876 -5.26 14.40 -20.71
CA GLU A 876 -5.84 15.11 -19.56
C GLU A 876 -6.57 14.14 -18.62
N TYR A 877 -6.56 14.43 -17.31
CA TYR A 877 -7.36 13.68 -16.35
C TYR A 877 -8.80 14.19 -16.33
N ALA A 878 -9.76 13.30 -16.59
CA ALA A 878 -11.17 13.52 -16.33
C ALA A 878 -11.47 12.91 -14.95
N ALA A 879 -11.57 13.77 -13.94
CA ALA A 879 -11.54 13.34 -12.55
C ALA A 879 -12.56 14.05 -11.68
N VAL A 880 -13.02 13.33 -10.67
CA VAL A 880 -13.74 13.87 -9.53
C VAL A 880 -12.84 13.82 -8.29
N VAL A 881 -12.96 14.83 -7.43
CA VAL A 881 -12.13 15.06 -6.23
C VAL A 881 -13.02 15.24 -5.02
#